data_AF-A0A1T4M018-F1
#
_entry.id   AF-A0A1T4M018-F1
#
_cell.length_a   1.000
_cell.length_b   1.000
_cell.length_c   1.000
_cell.angle_alpha   90.00
_cell.angle_beta   90.00
_cell.angle_gamma   90.00
#
_symmetry.space_group_name_H-M   'P 1'
#
loop_
_entity.id
_entity.type
_entity.pdbx_description
1 polymer ?
#
loop_
_entity_poly.entity_id
_entity_poly.type
_entity_poly.pdbx_seq_one_letter_code
_entity_poly.pdbx_strand_id
1 'polypeptide(L)'
;MTSTTPYSFRFADIEVLRYRVEGFDSLPLDTKLFLYHLSEAALAGRDIIFAQHHRFNLPIRHLLDALVINEKGSDHPEYPALCTYAYRVWFASGVHHHYGEDKFVPECSKAYFTDAVGRLSADTRGVFAEAGLSLEALIDFIFDPQADAVRRAHGDDETLIERSSVNFYGQGVTTREANDYYESIADKYHIAPGLNSHLIKDASGSIVEETASTTGMYAQALQEVVAHLRKAADKAPSDEARAVIDHLVRYYETGDLDDFYEFSIRWVGHNDPSGIDFINGFIETYTDPLGLKGSWEGIVQLVDSEGSRRTALIAEHASRFEARSPIDEVHKKGDIQGVSASAINVVMLAGDSYPASPLGINLPNDERIRADFGSKSVTLTNISQALDEASMGSGATEAFYLGEEVRHRLYEYGSIASVVHTDLHECLGHGSGRLEEGVSGDALGAYDSTIEEARADLNALYFIADPEMVALGILPSSEAYKAEYDRYMTNGLIVQLARLKEGEPLKQAHMQNRSLITRYILAHTDESVVSLREEDGHFYVVISDYERLRGAFGEMLRLIQRIKSTGDIDTARTLVEMYGTTVDGRLYHSASTRYKALGLAPFKGFLNPRMTLVRESGSDSIADVRLDYDETFEQQMLRYGREYSFLPLVSDSPKPHPDGRWKDTLNGLRVQFRRNMDGVVSESMRDKGVNYGINFGVTLPRLQTLAQTLPSDADLARRMWGKDVREMKLLAPLVFPPDVLDMDEALRMCHESPHIEVSEQLCLHLLMKVPFVEHLTLRLWQEGAPYTEQAAIIPYILMTRMLMQRGLGYQLRSELIRYASRDLTAPAGSLLMYMLNALRRLGESDDRGRVLLTDFLKTHAGNSSPVISALRAECEDEI
;
A
#
# COMPACT_ATOMS: atom_id res chain seq x y z
N MET A 1 7.61 37.61 -2.77
CA MET A 1 6.23 38.04 -3.06
C MET A 1 5.54 36.89 -3.76
N THR A 2 5.19 35.86 -2.99
CA THR A 2 4.46 34.68 -3.45
C THR A 2 2.98 34.97 -3.29
N SER A 3 2.20 34.68 -4.32
CA SER A 3 0.75 34.84 -4.37
C SER A 3 0.09 34.25 -3.13
N THR A 4 -0.59 35.09 -2.35
CA THR A 4 -1.28 34.76 -1.08
C THR A 4 -2.63 34.08 -1.26
N THR A 5 -3.00 33.69 -2.48
CA THR A 5 -4.26 32.98 -2.72
C THR A 5 -4.06 31.48 -2.50
N PRO A 6 -4.71 30.85 -1.50
CA PRO A 6 -4.64 29.40 -1.31
C PRO A 6 -5.18 28.69 -2.55
N TYR A 7 -4.47 27.64 -2.99
CA TYR A 7 -4.93 26.82 -4.11
C TYR A 7 -6.22 26.11 -3.74
N SER A 8 -7.25 26.29 -4.55
CA SER A 8 -8.49 25.54 -4.49
C SER A 8 -8.86 25.10 -5.90
N PHE A 9 -9.18 23.81 -6.06
CA PHE A 9 -9.66 23.22 -7.30
C PHE A 9 -10.95 22.44 -7.04
N ARG A 10 -12.03 22.84 -7.69
CA ARG A 10 -13.37 22.25 -7.50
C ARG A 10 -13.81 21.46 -8.72
N PHE A 11 -14.43 20.30 -8.48
CA PHE A 11 -15.11 19.49 -9.48
C PHE A 11 -16.19 18.65 -8.80
N ALA A 12 -17.32 18.43 -9.45
CA ALA A 12 -18.47 17.75 -8.86
C ALA A 12 -18.81 18.31 -7.44
N ASP A 13 -18.79 17.45 -6.43
CA ASP A 13 -19.03 17.74 -5.01
C ASP A 13 -17.75 17.77 -4.16
N ILE A 14 -16.59 17.93 -4.81
CA ILE A 14 -15.26 17.87 -4.21
C ILE A 14 -14.51 19.19 -4.38
N GLU A 15 -13.77 19.60 -3.34
CA GLU A 15 -12.78 20.66 -3.39
C GLU A 15 -11.42 20.14 -2.92
N VAL A 16 -10.42 20.27 -3.77
CA VAL A 16 -9.04 19.89 -3.49
C VAL A 16 -8.24 21.10 -3.04
N LEU A 17 -7.63 20.98 -1.87
CA LEU A 17 -6.84 22.00 -1.17
C LEU A 17 -5.35 21.62 -1.16
N ARG A 18 -4.51 22.49 -0.59
CA ARG A 18 -3.09 22.21 -0.31
C ARG A 18 -2.83 22.38 1.18
N TYR A 19 -1.92 21.57 1.73
CA TYR A 19 -1.31 21.78 3.03
C TYR A 19 0.16 22.15 2.88
N ARG A 20 0.72 22.83 3.88
CA ARG A 20 2.15 23.16 3.98
C ARG A 20 2.81 22.29 5.03
N VAL A 21 4.12 22.06 4.88
CA VAL A 21 4.92 21.29 5.84
C VAL A 21 5.91 22.27 6.47
N GLU A 22 5.41 23.05 7.42
CA GLU A 22 6.21 24.07 8.10
C GLU A 22 7.40 23.44 8.83
N GLY A 23 8.54 24.15 8.86
CA GLY A 23 9.77 23.66 9.50
C GLY A 23 10.60 22.67 8.68
N PHE A 24 10.07 22.08 7.59
CA PHE A 24 10.80 21.09 6.78
C PHE A 24 12.16 21.59 6.27
N ASP A 25 12.24 22.83 5.78
CA ASP A 25 13.45 23.39 5.20
C ASP A 25 14.63 23.46 6.19
N SER A 26 14.33 23.54 7.49
CA SER A 26 15.32 23.64 8.56
C SER A 26 15.90 22.29 9.03
N LEU A 27 15.32 21.18 8.56
CA LEU A 27 15.73 19.84 8.98
C LEU A 27 17.14 19.49 8.46
N PRO A 28 17.93 18.69 9.20
CA PRO A 28 19.17 18.12 8.69
C PRO A 28 18.95 17.27 7.44
N LEU A 29 19.96 17.16 6.57
CA LEU A 29 19.85 16.43 5.30
C LEU A 29 19.45 14.96 5.49
N ASP A 30 20.05 14.23 6.44
CA ASP A 30 19.70 12.82 6.67
C ASP A 30 18.24 12.68 7.14
N THR A 31 17.74 13.61 7.95
CA THR A 31 16.33 13.69 8.36
C THR A 31 15.40 13.95 7.15
N LYS A 32 15.79 14.85 6.25
CA LYS A 32 15.05 15.08 4.99
C LYS A 32 15.05 13.85 4.08
N LEU A 33 16.18 13.14 3.99
CA LEU A 33 16.29 11.89 3.23
C LEU A 33 15.47 10.76 3.85
N PHE A 34 15.39 10.70 5.18
CA PHE A 34 14.53 9.78 5.91
C PHE A 34 13.06 10.00 5.55
N LEU A 35 12.57 11.24 5.70
CA LEU A 35 11.21 11.63 5.31
C LEU A 35 10.94 11.40 3.83
N TYR A 36 11.91 11.68 2.95
CA TYR A 36 11.80 11.42 1.53
C TYR A 36 11.57 9.93 1.26
N HIS A 37 12.39 9.04 1.82
CA HIS A 37 12.24 7.62 1.58
C HIS A 37 10.96 7.03 2.19
N LEU A 38 10.53 7.49 3.38
CA LEU A 38 9.22 7.14 3.93
C LEU A 38 8.07 7.60 3.01
N SER A 39 8.19 8.80 2.43
CA SER A 39 7.16 9.37 1.54
C SER A 39 7.07 8.62 0.22
N GLU A 40 8.20 8.24 -0.36
CA GLU A 40 8.24 7.41 -1.56
C GLU A 40 7.71 5.99 -1.27
N ALA A 41 8.01 5.42 -0.10
CA ALA A 41 7.41 4.15 0.34
C ALA A 41 5.89 4.26 0.47
N ALA A 42 5.37 5.39 0.96
CA ALA A 42 3.93 5.62 1.02
C ALA A 42 3.32 5.72 -0.39
N LEU A 43 3.93 6.52 -1.29
CA LEU A 43 3.41 6.67 -2.66
C LEU A 43 3.45 5.37 -3.46
N ALA A 44 4.42 4.49 -3.20
CA ALA A 44 4.54 3.20 -3.88
C ALA A 44 3.35 2.25 -3.63
N GLY A 45 2.61 2.42 -2.54
CA GLY A 45 1.40 1.65 -2.26
C GLY A 45 0.14 2.12 -2.98
N ARG A 46 0.19 3.21 -3.76
CA ARG A 46 -1.00 3.82 -4.41
C ARG A 46 -1.85 2.83 -5.20
N ASP A 47 -1.25 1.94 -5.98
CA ASP A 47 -2.02 1.00 -6.79
C ASP A 47 -2.78 -0.04 -5.95
N ILE A 48 -2.31 -0.33 -4.73
CA ILE A 48 -2.93 -1.31 -3.83
C ILE A 48 -4.35 -0.87 -3.49
N ILE A 49 -4.56 0.39 -3.10
CA ILE A 49 -5.91 0.87 -2.72
C ILE A 49 -6.87 0.86 -3.92
N PHE A 50 -6.41 1.20 -5.13
CA PHE A 50 -7.23 1.06 -6.35
C PHE A 50 -7.64 -0.40 -6.55
N ALA A 51 -6.69 -1.33 -6.44
CA ALA A 51 -6.94 -2.75 -6.60
C ALA A 51 -7.84 -3.34 -5.51
N GLN A 52 -7.77 -2.85 -4.27
CA GLN A 52 -8.67 -3.21 -3.17
C GLN A 52 -10.09 -2.71 -3.38
N HIS A 53 -10.26 -1.48 -3.88
CA HIS A 53 -11.58 -0.90 -4.07
C HIS A 53 -12.40 -1.57 -5.18
N HIS A 54 -11.75 -2.07 -6.24
CA HIS A 54 -12.42 -2.83 -7.31
C HIS A 54 -11.40 -3.46 -8.26
N ARG A 55 -11.66 -4.67 -8.74
CA ARG A 55 -10.81 -5.39 -9.72
C ARG A 55 -10.59 -4.66 -11.06
N PHE A 56 -11.51 -3.76 -11.44
CA PHE A 56 -11.41 -2.95 -12.67
C PHE A 56 -10.89 -1.53 -12.44
N ASN A 57 -10.51 -1.14 -11.22
CA ASN A 57 -10.07 0.23 -10.97
C ASN A 57 -8.73 0.56 -11.61
N LEU A 58 -7.72 -0.33 -11.55
CA LEU A 58 -6.45 -0.11 -12.25
C LEU A 58 -6.64 0.06 -13.77
N PRO A 59 -7.33 -0.83 -14.50
CA PRO A 59 -7.49 -0.66 -15.94
C PRO A 59 -8.33 0.57 -16.29
N ILE A 60 -9.37 0.88 -15.52
CA ILE A 60 -10.15 2.11 -15.72
C ILE A 60 -9.29 3.35 -15.49
N ARG A 61 -8.51 3.40 -14.40
CA ARG A 61 -7.57 4.49 -14.14
C ARG A 61 -6.58 4.68 -15.28
N HIS A 62 -5.94 3.61 -15.74
CA HIS A 62 -5.00 3.68 -16.87
C HIS A 62 -5.65 4.18 -18.16
N LEU A 63 -6.90 3.77 -18.43
CA LEU A 63 -7.66 4.26 -19.58
C LEU A 63 -7.95 5.76 -19.45
N LEU A 64 -8.37 6.20 -18.27
CA LEU A 64 -8.67 7.61 -17.99
C LEU A 64 -7.40 8.48 -18.05
N ASP A 65 -6.27 8.02 -17.51
CA ASP A 65 -4.98 8.70 -17.63
C ASP A 65 -4.63 8.92 -19.11
N ALA A 66 -4.76 7.88 -19.93
CA ALA A 66 -4.51 7.97 -21.38
C ALA A 66 -5.48 8.92 -22.10
N LEU A 67 -6.77 8.88 -21.76
CA LEU A 67 -7.79 9.74 -22.34
C LEU A 67 -7.58 11.21 -21.99
N VAL A 68 -7.31 11.53 -20.72
CA VAL A 68 -7.04 12.91 -20.29
C VAL A 68 -5.76 13.45 -20.94
N ILE A 69 -4.71 12.63 -21.09
CA ILE A 69 -3.48 13.03 -21.79
C ILE A 69 -3.75 13.30 -23.27
N ASN A 70 -4.46 12.39 -23.95
CA ASN A 70 -4.69 12.47 -25.40
C ASN A 70 -5.66 13.59 -25.79
N GLU A 71 -6.70 13.81 -25.00
CA GLU A 71 -7.73 14.81 -25.24
C GLU A 71 -7.38 16.19 -24.63
N LYS A 72 -6.17 16.35 -24.09
CA LYS A 72 -5.76 17.57 -23.38
C LYS A 72 -5.94 18.82 -24.24
N GLY A 73 -6.78 19.74 -23.75
CA GLY A 73 -7.08 21.00 -24.44
C GLY A 73 -8.09 20.85 -25.59
N SER A 74 -8.84 19.75 -25.64
CA SER A 74 -9.94 19.56 -26.59
C SER A 74 -11.05 20.60 -26.37
N ASP A 75 -11.51 21.22 -27.47
CA ASP A 75 -12.66 22.13 -27.48
C ASP A 75 -14.01 21.37 -27.53
N HIS A 76 -14.00 20.03 -27.47
CA HIS A 76 -15.23 19.25 -27.52
C HIS A 76 -16.11 19.52 -26.29
N PRO A 77 -17.42 19.79 -26.45
CA PRO A 77 -18.28 20.20 -25.33
C PRO A 77 -18.41 19.16 -24.22
N GLU A 78 -18.18 17.87 -24.51
CA GLU A 78 -18.24 16.79 -23.53
C GLU A 78 -16.89 16.48 -22.84
N TYR A 79 -15.78 17.10 -23.27
CA TYR A 79 -14.46 16.89 -22.67
C TYR A 79 -14.39 17.26 -21.17
N PRO A 80 -15.01 18.37 -20.69
CA PRO A 80 -15.07 18.67 -19.26
C PRO A 80 -15.79 17.59 -18.43
N ALA A 81 -16.80 16.93 -18.99
CA ALA A 81 -17.53 15.85 -18.33
C ALA A 81 -16.67 14.57 -18.22
N LEU A 82 -15.87 14.26 -19.25
CA LEU A 82 -14.86 13.20 -19.19
C LEU A 82 -13.80 13.48 -18.11
N CYS A 83 -13.28 14.72 -18.07
CA CYS A 83 -12.33 15.14 -17.03
C CYS A 83 -12.92 15.01 -15.64
N THR A 84 -14.17 15.47 -15.45
CA THR A 84 -14.87 15.36 -14.15
C THR A 84 -14.99 13.90 -13.70
N TYR A 85 -15.31 12.97 -14.60
CA TYR A 85 -15.33 11.54 -14.29
C TYR A 85 -13.93 11.03 -13.89
N ALA A 86 -12.89 11.37 -14.66
CA ALA A 86 -11.51 11.00 -14.33
C ALA A 86 -11.07 11.53 -12.96
N TYR A 87 -11.38 12.79 -12.65
CA TYR A 87 -11.03 13.44 -11.39
C TYR A 87 -11.73 12.78 -10.20
N ARG A 88 -13.01 12.38 -10.35
CA ARG A 88 -13.73 11.60 -9.32
C ARG A 88 -13.09 10.23 -9.10
N VAL A 89 -12.71 9.53 -10.18
CA VAL A 89 -12.05 8.22 -10.08
C VAL A 89 -10.69 8.32 -9.39
N TRP A 90 -9.91 9.35 -9.71
CA TRP A 90 -8.63 9.61 -9.04
C TRP A 90 -8.80 9.97 -7.57
N PHE A 91 -9.81 10.80 -7.25
CA PHE A 91 -10.06 11.23 -5.88
C PHE A 91 -10.56 10.09 -4.99
N ALA A 92 -11.44 9.24 -5.50
CA ALA A 92 -12.00 8.15 -4.70
C ALA A 92 -11.16 6.87 -4.72
N SER A 93 -9.98 6.90 -5.36
CA SER A 93 -9.17 5.72 -5.61
C SER A 93 -9.97 4.57 -6.25
N GLY A 94 -10.91 4.90 -7.15
CA GLY A 94 -11.81 3.93 -7.76
C GLY A 94 -13.09 4.50 -8.36
N VAL A 95 -13.92 3.64 -8.95
CA VAL A 95 -15.15 4.03 -9.66
C VAL A 95 -16.37 4.28 -8.77
N HIS A 96 -16.21 4.23 -7.45
CA HIS A 96 -17.29 4.44 -6.48
C HIS A 96 -17.04 5.69 -5.65
N HIS A 97 -18.12 6.26 -5.12
CA HIS A 97 -18.05 7.43 -4.27
C HIS A 97 -17.33 7.10 -2.95
N HIS A 98 -16.22 7.80 -2.69
CA HIS A 98 -15.38 7.61 -1.49
C HIS A 98 -16.16 7.58 -0.16
N TYR A 99 -17.20 8.42 -0.04
CA TYR A 99 -18.12 8.43 1.11
C TYR A 99 -19.44 7.66 0.91
N GLY A 100 -20.12 7.84 -0.23
CA GLY A 100 -21.45 7.30 -0.48
C GLY A 100 -21.49 5.84 -0.95
N GLU A 101 -20.35 5.23 -1.28
CA GLU A 101 -20.21 3.85 -1.80
C GLU A 101 -20.84 3.60 -3.19
N ASP A 102 -21.68 4.51 -3.70
CA ASP A 102 -22.34 4.39 -5.01
C ASP A 102 -21.38 4.53 -6.19
N LYS A 103 -21.58 3.74 -7.24
CA LYS A 103 -20.79 3.81 -8.48
C LYS A 103 -21.01 5.12 -9.24
N PHE A 104 -19.93 5.69 -9.75
CA PHE A 104 -19.96 6.83 -10.67
C PHE A 104 -20.35 6.41 -12.08
N VAL A 105 -21.17 7.22 -12.75
CA VAL A 105 -21.42 7.14 -14.19
C VAL A 105 -20.94 8.44 -14.84
N PRO A 106 -20.19 8.40 -15.96
CA PRO A 106 -19.77 9.62 -16.66
C PRO A 106 -20.97 10.42 -17.17
N GLU A 107 -20.89 11.75 -17.08
CA GLU A 107 -21.92 12.64 -17.64
C GLU A 107 -21.76 12.84 -19.17
N CYS A 108 -20.57 12.56 -19.72
CA CYS A 108 -20.37 12.57 -21.17
C CYS A 108 -21.06 11.38 -21.83
N SER A 109 -21.46 11.51 -23.10
CA SER A 109 -22.06 10.40 -23.83
C SER A 109 -21.10 9.20 -24.00
N LYS A 110 -21.65 7.98 -23.92
CA LYS A 110 -20.90 6.74 -24.23
C LYS A 110 -20.31 6.76 -25.65
N ALA A 111 -21.01 7.40 -26.60
CA ALA A 111 -20.53 7.56 -27.97
C ALA A 111 -19.25 8.40 -28.03
N TYR A 112 -19.22 9.56 -27.36
CA TYR A 112 -18.03 10.39 -27.27
C TYR A 112 -16.88 9.67 -26.55
N PHE A 113 -17.16 8.99 -25.43
CA PHE A 113 -16.16 8.23 -24.71
C PHE A 113 -15.53 7.14 -25.60
N THR A 114 -16.36 6.41 -26.34
CA THR A 114 -15.90 5.35 -27.28
C THR A 114 -15.06 5.94 -28.42
N ASP A 115 -15.46 7.07 -28.97
CA ASP A 115 -14.73 7.78 -30.02
C ASP A 115 -13.37 8.31 -29.51
N ALA A 116 -13.32 8.84 -28.28
CA ALA A 116 -12.08 9.24 -27.60
C ALA A 116 -11.14 8.05 -27.38
N VAL A 117 -11.66 6.89 -26.97
CA VAL A 117 -10.88 5.64 -26.89
C VAL A 117 -10.38 5.22 -28.26
N GLY A 118 -11.18 5.38 -29.32
CA GLY A 118 -10.80 5.08 -30.70
C GLY A 118 -9.64 5.94 -31.23
N ARG A 119 -9.46 7.16 -30.70
CA ARG A 119 -8.35 8.06 -31.03
C ARG A 119 -7.04 7.73 -30.33
N LEU A 120 -7.05 6.89 -29.29
CA LEU A 120 -5.82 6.45 -28.63
C LEU A 120 -4.92 5.66 -29.59
N SER A 121 -3.61 5.81 -29.40
CA SER A 121 -2.61 5.09 -30.20
C SER A 121 -2.81 3.57 -30.13
N ALA A 122 -2.38 2.86 -31.18
CA ALA A 122 -2.45 1.40 -31.21
C ALA A 122 -1.69 0.78 -30.04
N ASP A 123 -0.52 1.32 -29.69
CA ASP A 123 0.29 0.85 -28.56
C ASP A 123 -0.46 1.00 -27.23
N THR A 124 -1.11 2.16 -27.00
CA THR A 124 -1.89 2.40 -25.78
C THR A 124 -3.06 1.41 -25.66
N ARG A 125 -3.76 1.16 -26.77
CA ARG A 125 -4.86 0.18 -26.80
C ARG A 125 -4.34 -1.27 -26.68
N GLY A 126 -3.13 -1.53 -27.17
CA GLY A 126 -2.47 -2.84 -27.11
C GLY A 126 -2.25 -3.34 -25.69
N VAL A 127 -1.89 -2.45 -24.75
CA VAL A 127 -1.68 -2.80 -23.33
C VAL A 127 -2.90 -3.49 -22.71
N PHE A 128 -4.11 -3.03 -23.05
CA PHE A 128 -5.35 -3.65 -22.55
C PHE A 128 -5.57 -5.03 -23.14
N ALA A 129 -5.32 -5.22 -24.44
CA ALA A 129 -5.44 -6.52 -25.09
C ALA A 129 -4.42 -7.53 -24.54
N GLU A 130 -3.18 -7.11 -24.28
CA GLU A 130 -2.15 -7.93 -23.63
C GLU A 130 -2.53 -8.33 -22.20
N ALA A 131 -3.24 -7.45 -21.49
CA ALA A 131 -3.83 -7.74 -20.17
C ALA A 131 -5.12 -8.58 -20.24
N GLY A 132 -5.57 -9.00 -21.43
CA GLY A 132 -6.78 -9.81 -21.62
C GLY A 132 -8.09 -9.03 -21.46
N LEU A 133 -8.06 -7.71 -21.55
CA LEU A 133 -9.22 -6.84 -21.36
C LEU A 133 -9.85 -6.46 -22.70
N SER A 134 -11.19 -6.55 -22.77
CA SER A 134 -11.96 -5.93 -23.85
C SER A 134 -12.27 -4.49 -23.48
N LEU A 135 -11.74 -3.53 -24.26
CA LEU A 135 -12.07 -2.11 -24.09
C LEU A 135 -13.57 -1.85 -24.24
N GLU A 136 -14.25 -2.56 -25.14
CA GLU A 136 -15.70 -2.45 -25.31
C GLU A 136 -16.44 -2.88 -24.03
N ALA A 137 -16.07 -4.03 -23.46
CA ALA A 137 -16.67 -4.50 -22.20
C ALA A 137 -16.36 -3.58 -21.02
N LEU A 138 -15.17 -2.98 -20.99
CA LEU A 138 -14.79 -2.01 -19.96
C LEU A 138 -15.61 -0.72 -20.08
N ILE A 139 -15.85 -0.23 -21.30
CA ILE A 139 -16.74 0.92 -21.57
C ILE A 139 -18.18 0.57 -21.18
N ASP A 140 -18.65 -0.64 -21.52
CA ASP A 140 -19.99 -1.11 -21.12
C ASP A 140 -20.13 -1.09 -19.60
N PHE A 141 -19.13 -1.62 -18.87
CA PHE A 141 -19.09 -1.57 -17.42
C PHE A 141 -19.13 -0.13 -16.89
N ILE A 142 -18.30 0.78 -17.41
CA ILE A 142 -18.25 2.19 -16.97
C ILE A 142 -19.62 2.87 -17.05
N PHE A 143 -20.38 2.58 -18.11
CA PHE A 143 -21.67 3.23 -18.39
C PHE A 143 -22.90 2.48 -17.86
N ASP A 144 -22.74 1.27 -17.32
CA ASP A 144 -23.83 0.54 -16.68
C ASP A 144 -23.94 0.92 -15.19
N PRO A 145 -25.00 1.65 -14.78
CA PRO A 145 -25.20 2.02 -13.37
C PRO A 145 -25.54 0.83 -12.47
N GLN A 146 -25.95 -0.32 -13.03
CA GLN A 146 -26.34 -1.50 -12.26
C GLN A 146 -25.18 -2.49 -12.07
N ALA A 147 -24.19 -2.46 -12.96
CA ALA A 147 -22.99 -3.28 -12.82
C ALA A 147 -22.19 -2.81 -11.61
N ASP A 148 -22.07 -3.66 -10.58
CA ASP A 148 -21.29 -3.39 -9.37
C ASP A 148 -21.66 -2.03 -8.74
N ALA A 149 -22.97 -1.79 -8.59
CA ALA A 149 -23.53 -0.48 -8.27
C ALA A 149 -23.03 0.13 -6.94
N VAL A 150 -22.58 -0.69 -6.00
CA VAL A 150 -22.11 -0.27 -4.67
C VAL A 150 -20.78 -0.93 -4.35
N ARG A 151 -19.81 -0.19 -3.80
CA ARG A 151 -18.52 -0.73 -3.34
C ARG A 151 -18.69 -1.58 -2.09
N ARG A 152 -19.31 -1.02 -1.04
CA ARG A 152 -19.62 -1.71 0.22
C ARG A 152 -21.12 -1.68 0.52
N ALA A 153 -21.72 -2.85 0.63
CA ALA A 153 -23.10 -3.01 1.06
C ALA A 153 -23.27 -2.83 2.58
N HIS A 154 -24.47 -2.43 2.99
CA HIS A 154 -24.89 -2.35 4.39
C HIS A 154 -26.19 -3.13 4.62
N GLY A 155 -26.50 -3.42 5.88
CA GLY A 155 -27.80 -3.91 6.33
C GLY A 155 -27.82 -5.42 6.52
N ASP A 156 -28.45 -6.14 5.59
CA ASP A 156 -28.61 -7.60 5.66
C ASP A 156 -27.26 -8.33 5.72
N ASP A 157 -26.93 -8.84 6.92
CA ASP A 157 -25.66 -9.46 7.26
C ASP A 157 -25.40 -10.80 6.54
N GLU A 158 -26.42 -11.44 5.95
CA GLU A 158 -26.25 -12.75 5.32
C GLU A 158 -25.67 -12.70 3.90
N THR A 159 -25.66 -11.52 3.26
CA THR A 159 -25.27 -11.35 1.84
C THR A 159 -24.40 -10.13 1.56
N LEU A 160 -23.69 -9.62 2.57
CA LEU A 160 -22.91 -8.39 2.45
C LEU A 160 -21.78 -8.50 1.40
N ILE A 161 -21.06 -9.62 1.34
CA ILE A 161 -20.01 -9.85 0.34
C ILE A 161 -20.60 -9.86 -1.07
N GLU A 162 -21.67 -10.64 -1.28
CA GLU A 162 -22.29 -10.84 -2.59
C GLU A 162 -22.86 -9.55 -3.19
N ARG A 163 -23.23 -8.60 -2.32
CA ARG A 163 -23.78 -7.29 -2.69
C ARG A 163 -22.72 -6.19 -2.76
N SER A 164 -21.49 -6.47 -2.36
CA SER A 164 -20.37 -5.53 -2.38
C SER A 164 -19.49 -5.80 -3.58
N SER A 165 -18.94 -4.75 -4.18
CA SER A 165 -17.98 -4.87 -5.29
C SER A 165 -16.53 -4.62 -4.89
N VAL A 166 -16.29 -4.28 -3.61
CA VAL A 166 -14.94 -4.22 -3.04
C VAL A 166 -14.19 -5.53 -3.27
N ASN A 167 -12.94 -5.44 -3.67
CA ASN A 167 -12.13 -6.56 -4.13
C ASN A 167 -11.34 -7.24 -3.00
N PHE A 168 -12.00 -7.38 -1.85
CA PHE A 168 -11.49 -8.07 -0.67
C PHE A 168 -11.84 -9.55 -0.66
N TYR A 169 -12.82 -9.94 -1.47
CA TYR A 169 -13.32 -11.30 -1.63
C TYR A 169 -13.45 -11.63 -3.10
N GLY A 170 -12.89 -12.76 -3.50
CA GLY A 170 -12.87 -13.22 -4.88
C GLY A 170 -14.25 -13.62 -5.36
N GLN A 171 -14.43 -13.67 -6.67
CA GLN A 171 -15.71 -14.02 -7.28
C GLN A 171 -16.28 -15.33 -6.74
N GLY A 172 -17.53 -15.28 -6.27
CA GLY A 172 -18.27 -16.45 -5.82
C GLY A 172 -17.99 -16.87 -4.37
N VAL A 173 -17.14 -16.15 -3.62
CA VAL A 173 -17.08 -16.25 -2.17
C VAL A 173 -18.37 -15.67 -1.58
N THR A 174 -19.01 -16.42 -0.69
CA THR A 174 -20.24 -15.99 0.00
C THR A 174 -19.94 -15.44 1.39
N THR A 175 -20.83 -14.61 1.93
CA THR A 175 -20.71 -14.07 3.30
C THR A 175 -20.57 -15.18 4.33
N ARG A 176 -21.39 -16.23 4.21
CA ARG A 176 -21.31 -17.39 5.09
C ARG A 176 -19.95 -18.10 5.01
N GLU A 177 -19.44 -18.36 3.80
CA GLU A 177 -18.14 -19.05 3.65
C GLU A 177 -16.98 -18.24 4.22
N ALA A 178 -17.04 -16.90 4.11
CA ALA A 178 -16.03 -16.03 4.71
C ALA A 178 -16.09 -16.05 6.23
N ASN A 179 -17.29 -15.92 6.82
CA ASN A 179 -17.46 -16.03 8.27
C ASN A 179 -17.01 -17.40 8.80
N ASP A 180 -17.47 -18.50 8.19
CA ASP A 180 -17.08 -19.86 8.56
C ASP A 180 -15.55 -20.05 8.50
N TYR A 181 -14.90 -19.47 7.47
CA TYR A 181 -13.46 -19.54 7.33
C TYR A 181 -12.74 -18.78 8.45
N TYR A 182 -13.11 -17.53 8.73
CA TYR A 182 -12.44 -16.72 9.75
C TYR A 182 -12.70 -17.19 11.17
N GLU A 183 -13.89 -17.73 11.45
CA GLU A 183 -14.17 -18.43 12.71
C GLU A 183 -13.24 -19.63 12.90
N SER A 184 -12.96 -20.39 11.82
CA SER A 184 -12.09 -21.58 11.90
C SER A 184 -10.62 -21.27 12.19
N ILE A 185 -10.19 -20.03 11.97
CA ILE A 185 -8.81 -19.57 12.20
C ILE A 185 -8.71 -18.42 13.21
N ALA A 186 -9.76 -18.19 14.02
CA ALA A 186 -9.85 -17.06 14.94
C ALA A 186 -8.63 -16.96 15.88
N ASP A 187 -8.11 -18.11 16.34
CA ASP A 187 -6.98 -18.19 17.28
C ASP A 187 -5.61 -18.37 16.58
N LYS A 188 -5.54 -18.21 15.25
CA LYS A 188 -4.31 -18.48 14.48
C LYS A 188 -3.21 -17.45 14.77
N TYR A 189 -3.56 -16.21 15.05
CA TYR A 189 -2.64 -15.08 15.21
C TYR A 189 -2.90 -14.31 16.51
N HIS A 190 -1.96 -13.46 16.90
CA HIS A 190 -2.09 -12.57 18.06
C HIS A 190 -2.99 -11.36 17.81
N ILE A 191 -3.39 -11.12 16.56
CA ILE A 191 -4.41 -10.14 16.15
C ILE A 191 -5.51 -10.85 15.33
N ALA A 192 -6.63 -10.16 15.08
CA ALA A 192 -7.71 -10.73 14.28
C ALA A 192 -7.21 -11.15 12.88
N PRO A 193 -7.58 -12.36 12.40
CA PRO A 193 -7.18 -12.83 11.08
C PRO A 193 -7.86 -12.02 9.96
N GLY A 194 -7.26 -12.07 8.77
CA GLY A 194 -7.86 -11.51 7.54
C GLY A 194 -7.37 -10.12 7.14
N LEU A 195 -6.68 -9.39 8.02
CA LEU A 195 -6.32 -7.98 7.82
C LEU A 195 -5.60 -7.68 6.48
N ASN A 196 -4.70 -8.54 6.02
CA ASN A 196 -3.82 -8.29 4.87
C ASN A 196 -3.98 -9.30 3.72
N SER A 197 -5.17 -9.82 3.48
CA SER A 197 -5.39 -10.89 2.51
C SER A 197 -6.65 -10.68 1.66
N HIS A 198 -6.62 -11.26 0.45
CA HIS A 198 -7.79 -11.43 -0.41
C HIS A 198 -8.31 -12.86 -0.25
N LEU A 199 -9.57 -13.01 0.17
CA LEU A 199 -10.15 -14.34 0.37
C LEU A 199 -10.75 -14.83 -0.95
N ILE A 200 -10.28 -15.97 -1.48
CA ILE A 200 -10.71 -16.49 -2.78
C ILE A 200 -11.21 -17.94 -2.68
N LYS A 201 -11.93 -18.37 -3.72
CA LYS A 201 -12.09 -19.79 -4.04
C LYS A 201 -10.99 -20.21 -5.01
N ASP A 202 -10.18 -21.18 -4.60
CA ASP A 202 -9.17 -21.75 -5.50
C ASP A 202 -9.82 -22.61 -6.61
N ALA A 203 -9.00 -23.14 -7.52
CA ALA A 203 -9.48 -23.97 -8.63
C ALA A 203 -10.18 -25.27 -8.17
N SER A 204 -10.00 -25.69 -6.92
CA SER A 204 -10.71 -26.84 -6.32
C SER A 204 -12.04 -26.46 -5.68
N GLY A 205 -12.34 -25.16 -5.57
CA GLY A 205 -13.49 -24.61 -4.86
C GLY A 205 -13.27 -24.42 -3.36
N SER A 206 -12.04 -24.58 -2.88
CA SER A 206 -11.70 -24.40 -1.47
C SER A 206 -11.45 -22.92 -1.15
N ILE A 207 -11.90 -22.47 0.02
CA ILE A 207 -11.66 -21.11 0.51
C ILE A 207 -10.21 -21.00 1.01
N VAL A 208 -9.46 -20.04 0.47
CA VAL A 208 -8.06 -19.77 0.82
C VAL A 208 -7.76 -18.27 0.80
N GLU A 209 -6.76 -17.86 1.58
CA GLU A 209 -6.25 -16.49 1.57
C GLU A 209 -5.09 -16.33 0.58
N GLU A 210 -5.17 -15.31 -0.26
CA GLU A 210 -4.01 -14.73 -0.94
C GLU A 210 -3.47 -13.58 -0.11
N THR A 211 -2.44 -13.86 0.68
CA THR A 211 -1.82 -12.89 1.58
C THR A 211 -0.98 -11.86 0.80
N ALA A 212 -1.08 -10.60 1.20
CA ALA A 212 -0.24 -9.52 0.71
C ALA A 212 1.19 -9.65 1.26
N SER A 213 2.17 -9.77 0.36
CA SER A 213 3.60 -9.78 0.72
C SER A 213 4.46 -9.50 -0.51
N THR A 214 5.75 -9.28 -0.33
CA THR A 214 6.72 -9.10 -1.42
C THR A 214 6.82 -10.30 -2.39
N THR A 215 6.23 -11.44 -2.05
CA THR A 215 6.14 -12.62 -2.92
C THR A 215 4.69 -13.05 -3.22
N GLY A 216 3.73 -12.55 -2.44
CA GLY A 216 2.31 -12.84 -2.51
C GLY A 216 1.50 -11.81 -3.30
N MET A 217 0.27 -11.55 -2.85
CA MET A 217 -0.58 -10.51 -3.42
C MET A 217 0.11 -9.13 -3.31
N TYR A 218 -0.08 -8.28 -4.31
CA TYR A 218 0.54 -6.94 -4.41
C TYR A 218 2.07 -6.89 -4.41
N ALA A 219 2.75 -8.01 -4.63
CA ALA A 219 4.21 -8.14 -4.56
C ALA A 219 4.99 -7.01 -5.26
N GLN A 220 4.61 -6.60 -6.47
CA GLN A 220 5.35 -5.58 -7.23
C GLN A 220 5.34 -4.22 -6.51
N ALA A 221 4.18 -3.79 -5.99
CA ALA A 221 4.10 -2.55 -5.21
C ALA A 221 4.82 -2.70 -3.87
N LEU A 222 4.62 -3.82 -3.16
CA LEU A 222 5.22 -4.04 -1.84
C LEU A 222 6.75 -4.19 -1.89
N GLN A 223 7.32 -4.66 -3.00
CA GLN A 223 8.77 -4.68 -3.22
C GLN A 223 9.34 -3.26 -3.30
N GLU A 224 8.65 -2.33 -3.96
CA GLU A 224 9.04 -0.92 -4.02
C GLU A 224 8.87 -0.22 -2.67
N VAL A 225 7.76 -0.51 -1.96
CA VAL A 225 7.55 -0.06 -0.57
C VAL A 225 8.74 -0.49 0.30
N VAL A 226 9.08 -1.79 0.31
CA VAL A 226 10.20 -2.33 1.09
C VAL A 226 11.55 -1.75 0.66
N ALA A 227 11.77 -1.54 -0.64
CA ALA A 227 13.01 -0.95 -1.14
C ALA A 227 13.22 0.47 -0.61
N HIS A 228 12.15 1.27 -0.51
CA HIS A 228 12.20 2.60 0.08
C HIS A 228 12.25 2.58 1.61
N LEU A 229 11.53 1.69 2.27
CA LEU A 229 11.64 1.49 3.72
C LEU A 229 13.08 1.15 4.14
N ARG A 230 13.78 0.27 3.42
CA ARG A 230 15.19 -0.03 3.70
C ARG A 230 16.12 1.18 3.54
N LYS A 231 15.89 2.01 2.51
CA LYS A 231 16.63 3.28 2.35
C LYS A 231 16.32 4.28 3.46
N ALA A 232 15.09 4.28 3.97
CA ALA A 232 14.72 5.05 5.15
C ALA A 232 15.43 4.51 6.40
N ALA A 233 15.46 3.19 6.60
CA ALA A 233 16.18 2.55 7.72
C ALA A 233 17.67 2.94 7.77
N ASP A 234 18.33 3.07 6.61
CA ASP A 234 19.73 3.55 6.50
C ASP A 234 19.91 5.02 6.92
N LYS A 235 18.82 5.79 6.93
CA LYS A 235 18.76 7.22 7.29
C LYS A 235 18.00 7.47 8.59
N ALA A 236 17.64 6.41 9.31
CA ALA A 236 16.88 6.51 10.54
C ALA A 236 17.65 7.34 11.58
N PRO A 237 16.94 8.20 12.35
CA PRO A 237 17.56 9.08 13.34
C PRO A 237 18.05 8.34 14.59
N SER A 238 17.62 7.09 14.79
CA SER A 238 17.99 6.22 15.91
C SER A 238 17.95 4.74 15.53
N ASP A 239 18.60 3.89 16.33
CA ASP A 239 18.54 2.43 16.17
C ASP A 239 17.12 1.91 16.44
N GLU A 240 16.36 2.56 17.32
CA GLU A 240 14.97 2.24 17.60
C GLU A 240 14.06 2.53 16.39
N ALA A 241 14.22 3.70 15.75
CA ALA A 241 13.47 4.05 14.53
C ALA A 241 13.79 3.08 13.39
N ARG A 242 15.08 2.72 13.24
CA ARG A 242 15.52 1.68 12.32
C ARG A 242 14.84 0.34 12.61
N ALA A 243 14.81 -0.08 13.88
CA ALA A 243 14.21 -1.34 14.27
C ALA A 243 12.71 -1.39 13.95
N VAL A 244 11.96 -0.31 14.20
CA VAL A 244 10.53 -0.22 13.83
C VAL A 244 10.35 -0.48 12.33
N ILE A 245 11.18 0.13 11.49
CA ILE A 245 11.14 -0.10 10.04
C ILE A 245 11.52 -1.53 9.66
N ASP A 246 12.55 -2.10 10.28
CA ASP A 246 12.98 -3.47 10.02
C ASP A 246 11.87 -4.50 10.33
N HIS A 247 11.07 -4.27 11.38
CA HIS A 247 9.89 -5.10 11.69
C HIS A 247 8.76 -4.92 10.67
N LEU A 248 8.51 -3.70 10.20
CA LEU A 248 7.55 -3.49 9.12
C LEU A 248 7.99 -4.15 7.81
N VAL A 249 9.29 -4.05 7.47
CA VAL A 249 9.88 -4.73 6.31
C VAL A 249 9.68 -6.23 6.43
N ARG A 250 9.96 -6.82 7.60
CA ARG A 250 9.73 -8.24 7.85
C ARG A 250 8.27 -8.62 7.64
N TYR A 251 7.33 -7.86 8.18
CA TYR A 251 5.90 -8.07 7.94
C TYR A 251 5.56 -8.10 6.45
N TYR A 252 6.06 -7.16 5.65
CA TYR A 252 5.82 -7.16 4.21
C TYR A 252 6.51 -8.31 3.47
N GLU A 253 7.64 -8.81 3.97
CA GLU A 253 8.34 -9.95 3.40
C GLU A 253 7.61 -11.27 3.64
N THR A 254 7.12 -11.48 4.87
CA THR A 254 6.46 -12.72 5.29
C THR A 254 4.97 -12.73 4.98
N GLY A 255 4.31 -11.57 5.11
CA GLY A 255 2.85 -11.44 5.13
C GLY A 255 2.21 -11.94 6.43
N ASP A 256 2.99 -12.29 7.46
CA ASP A 256 2.48 -12.87 8.70
C ASP A 256 1.90 -11.80 9.63
N LEU A 257 0.66 -12.00 10.11
CA LEU A 257 0.01 -11.06 11.02
C LEU A 257 0.65 -11.02 12.41
N ASP A 258 1.39 -12.05 12.82
CA ASP A 258 2.19 -12.00 14.05
C ASP A 258 3.41 -11.07 13.90
N ASP A 259 3.98 -10.96 12.70
CA ASP A 259 5.04 -9.96 12.45
C ASP A 259 4.44 -8.53 12.48
N PHE A 260 3.18 -8.34 12.06
CA PHE A 260 2.48 -7.06 12.18
C PHE A 260 2.14 -6.70 13.64
N TYR A 261 1.76 -7.70 14.45
CA TYR A 261 1.59 -7.54 15.90
C TYR A 261 2.88 -7.06 16.57
N GLU A 262 4.01 -7.70 16.27
CA GLU A 262 5.33 -7.32 16.79
C GLU A 262 5.76 -5.92 16.32
N PHE A 263 5.52 -5.58 15.05
CA PHE A 263 5.71 -4.22 14.54
C PHE A 263 4.86 -3.22 15.34
N SER A 264 3.58 -3.51 15.56
CA SER A 264 2.63 -2.60 16.22
C SER A 264 3.04 -2.31 17.67
N ILE A 265 3.48 -3.31 18.43
CA ILE A 265 3.99 -3.12 19.80
C ILE A 265 5.19 -2.18 19.81
N ARG A 266 6.14 -2.40 18.89
CA ARG A 266 7.36 -1.58 18.79
C ARG A 266 7.05 -0.17 18.35
N TRP A 267 6.13 -0.02 17.40
CA TRP A 267 5.68 1.27 16.93
C TRP A 267 5.00 2.07 18.05
N VAL A 268 4.12 1.46 18.84
CA VAL A 268 3.49 2.11 20.01
C VAL A 268 4.53 2.51 21.05
N GLY A 269 5.45 1.61 21.37
CA GLY A 269 6.50 1.87 22.36
C GLY A 269 7.59 2.85 21.90
N HIS A 270 7.66 3.15 20.59
CA HIS A 270 8.65 4.04 20.02
C HIS A 270 8.23 5.51 20.17
N ASN A 271 9.07 6.29 20.84
CA ASN A 271 8.95 7.74 20.89
C ASN A 271 10.24 8.35 20.33
N ASP A 272 10.20 8.81 19.08
CA ASP A 272 11.36 9.31 18.36
C ASP A 272 11.73 10.74 18.83
N PRO A 273 12.94 10.98 19.37
CA PRO A 273 13.39 12.33 19.71
C PRO A 273 13.48 13.27 18.50
N SER A 274 13.60 12.75 17.27
CA SER A 274 13.56 13.54 16.04
C SER A 274 12.16 14.04 15.68
N GLY A 275 11.13 13.50 16.35
CA GLY A 275 9.73 13.86 16.12
C GLY A 275 9.19 13.36 14.79
N ILE A 276 9.73 12.28 14.22
CA ILE A 276 9.22 11.68 12.99
C ILE A 276 8.47 10.40 13.33
N ASP A 277 7.32 10.22 12.70
CA ASP A 277 6.56 8.98 12.77
C ASP A 277 5.90 8.68 11.41
N PHE A 278 5.36 7.49 11.24
CA PHE A 278 4.67 7.12 10.02
C PHE A 278 3.68 5.97 10.24
N ILE A 279 2.69 5.93 9.36
CA ILE A 279 1.77 4.81 9.15
C ILE A 279 2.04 4.30 7.74
N ASN A 280 2.20 2.99 7.56
CA ASN A 280 2.37 2.35 6.27
C ASN A 280 1.96 0.88 6.41
N GLY A 281 0.76 0.51 5.95
CA GLY A 281 0.17 -0.79 6.31
C GLY A 281 -1.24 -1.00 5.79
N PHE A 282 -1.78 -2.18 6.08
CA PHE A 282 -3.21 -2.48 5.96
C PHE A 282 -3.84 -2.20 7.33
N ILE A 283 -4.56 -1.09 7.47
CA ILE A 283 -4.87 -0.49 8.78
C ILE A 283 -6.36 -0.53 9.09
N GLU A 284 -7.14 0.22 8.32
CA GLU A 284 -8.54 0.48 8.63
C GLU A 284 -9.47 -0.48 7.91
N THR A 285 -10.45 -1.05 8.62
CA THR A 285 -11.35 -2.07 8.07
C THR A 285 -12.69 -1.53 7.61
N TYR A 286 -12.85 -0.20 7.53
CA TYR A 286 -14.12 0.43 7.20
C TYR A 286 -14.65 -0.02 5.84
N THR A 287 -13.81 -0.14 4.82
CA THR A 287 -14.26 -0.45 3.45
C THR A 287 -14.70 -1.92 3.29
N ASP A 288 -14.35 -2.78 4.23
CA ASP A 288 -14.78 -4.18 4.23
C ASP A 288 -16.24 -4.32 4.72
N PRO A 289 -17.15 -4.96 3.97
CA PRO A 289 -18.47 -5.30 4.46
C PRO A 289 -18.48 -6.10 5.78
N LEU A 290 -17.45 -6.92 6.05
CA LEU A 290 -17.35 -7.71 7.29
C LEU A 290 -16.46 -7.08 8.36
N GLY A 291 -15.79 -5.96 8.07
CA GLY A 291 -14.92 -5.26 9.02
C GLY A 291 -13.62 -6.01 9.39
N LEU A 292 -13.15 -6.94 8.54
CA LEU A 292 -11.96 -7.78 8.77
C LEU A 292 -10.75 -7.32 7.95
N LYS A 293 -10.95 -6.85 6.71
CA LYS A 293 -9.88 -6.51 5.76
C LYS A 293 -9.43 -5.07 5.90
N GLY A 294 -8.12 -4.86 6.05
CA GLY A 294 -7.53 -3.53 6.11
C GLY A 294 -7.36 -2.92 4.73
N SER A 295 -7.87 -1.72 4.51
CA SER A 295 -7.43 -0.84 3.43
C SER A 295 -5.94 -0.51 3.60
N TRP A 296 -5.19 -0.47 2.50
CA TRP A 296 -3.81 -0.02 2.52
C TRP A 296 -3.75 1.51 2.62
N GLU A 297 -2.99 2.02 3.58
CA GLU A 297 -2.77 3.46 3.76
C GLU A 297 -1.33 3.80 4.13
N GLY A 298 -0.98 5.06 3.87
CA GLY A 298 0.33 5.61 4.18
C GLY A 298 0.26 7.06 4.61
N ILE A 299 0.83 7.39 5.76
CA ILE A 299 0.93 8.76 6.28
C ILE A 299 2.33 8.96 6.85
N VAL A 300 3.06 9.94 6.34
CA VAL A 300 4.36 10.35 6.90
C VAL A 300 4.16 11.59 7.74
N GLN A 301 4.67 11.56 8.97
CA GLN A 301 4.38 12.54 10.00
C GLN A 301 5.67 13.21 10.48
N LEU A 302 5.59 14.51 10.71
CA LEU A 302 6.62 15.30 11.36
C LEU A 302 5.96 16.02 12.53
N VAL A 303 6.60 16.02 13.69
CA VAL A 303 6.10 16.70 14.88
C VAL A 303 5.84 18.16 14.57
N ASP A 304 4.68 18.67 14.98
CA ASP A 304 4.49 20.12 15.04
C ASP A 304 5.28 20.62 16.25
N SER A 305 6.46 21.20 16.00
CA SER A 305 7.32 21.71 17.09
C SER A 305 6.65 22.85 17.84
N GLU A 306 5.86 23.69 17.16
CA GLU A 306 5.17 24.80 17.82
C GLU A 306 3.94 24.31 18.58
N GLY A 307 3.17 23.39 18.00
CA GLY A 307 2.09 22.68 18.71
C GLY A 307 2.57 21.90 19.90
N SER A 308 3.65 21.13 19.76
CA SER A 308 4.27 20.41 20.86
C SER A 308 4.78 21.34 21.95
N ARG A 309 5.30 22.53 21.61
CA ARG A 309 5.64 23.55 22.60
C ARG A 309 4.40 24.03 23.35
N ARG A 310 3.29 24.32 22.65
CA ARG A 310 2.04 24.76 23.28
C ARG A 310 1.47 23.67 24.19
N THR A 311 1.34 22.43 23.71
CA THR A 311 0.81 21.30 24.49
C THR A 311 1.71 20.96 25.67
N ALA A 312 3.03 21.04 25.54
CA ALA A 312 3.97 20.86 26.65
C ALA A 312 3.79 21.92 27.75
N LEU A 313 3.63 23.20 27.38
CA LEU A 313 3.32 24.26 28.34
C LEU A 313 1.97 24.02 29.03
N ILE A 314 0.94 23.65 28.26
CA ILE A 314 -0.38 23.31 28.82
C ILE A 314 -0.26 22.15 29.82
N ALA A 315 0.50 21.10 29.48
CA ALA A 315 0.69 19.93 30.32
C ALA A 315 1.51 20.22 31.58
N GLU A 316 2.58 21.03 31.49
CA GLU A 316 3.38 21.49 32.64
C GLU A 316 2.51 22.24 33.66
N HIS A 317 1.54 23.01 33.17
CA HIS A 317 0.62 23.79 34.00
C HIS A 317 -0.69 23.07 34.34
N ALA A 318 -0.86 21.79 33.95
CA ALA A 318 -2.13 21.06 34.07
C ALA A 318 -2.69 21.04 35.50
N SER A 319 -1.86 20.75 36.50
CA SER A 319 -2.28 20.76 37.92
C SER A 319 -2.78 22.13 38.39
N ARG A 320 -2.22 23.21 37.85
CA ARG A 320 -2.69 24.58 38.15
C ARG A 320 -4.05 24.85 37.50
N PHE A 321 -4.27 24.36 36.28
CA PHE A 321 -5.57 24.45 35.62
C PHE A 321 -6.63 23.63 36.36
N GLU A 322 -6.34 22.39 36.75
CA GLU A 322 -7.25 21.53 37.55
C GLU A 322 -7.65 22.21 38.86
N ALA A 323 -6.69 22.77 39.60
CA ALA A 323 -6.95 23.48 40.84
C ALA A 323 -7.89 24.68 40.66
N ARG A 324 -7.76 25.41 39.54
CA ARG A 324 -8.63 26.56 39.19
C ARG A 324 -9.89 26.19 38.41
N SER A 325 -10.08 24.91 38.10
CA SER A 325 -11.27 24.43 37.39
C SER A 325 -12.55 24.79 38.17
N PRO A 326 -13.64 25.18 37.48
CA PRO A 326 -14.91 25.53 38.12
C PRO A 326 -15.69 24.30 38.64
N ILE A 327 -15.21 23.09 38.37
CA ILE A 327 -15.81 21.84 38.84
C ILE A 327 -15.75 21.71 40.36
N ASP A 328 -16.58 20.82 40.92
CA ASP A 328 -16.62 20.56 42.35
C ASP A 328 -15.30 19.97 42.89
N GLU A 329 -14.84 20.45 44.06
CA GLU A 329 -13.59 20.00 44.69
C GLU A 329 -13.51 18.48 44.88
N VAL A 330 -14.65 17.83 45.13
CA VAL A 330 -14.71 16.37 45.29
C VAL A 330 -14.39 15.61 44.00
N HIS A 331 -14.61 16.25 42.84
CA HIS A 331 -14.39 15.68 41.51
C HIS A 331 -13.08 16.15 40.87
N LYS A 332 -12.33 17.05 41.51
CA LYS A 332 -10.97 17.40 41.07
C LYS A 332 -10.00 16.26 41.33
N LYS A 333 -9.05 16.08 40.41
CA LYS A 333 -7.84 15.30 40.67
C LYS A 333 -6.85 16.15 41.50
N GLY A 334 -5.97 15.48 42.24
CA GLY A 334 -4.89 16.12 42.98
C GLY A 334 -3.77 16.58 42.04
N ASP A 335 -2.59 15.98 42.13
CA ASP A 335 -1.57 16.16 41.10
C ASP A 335 -2.00 15.44 39.82
N ILE A 336 -2.18 16.20 38.74
CA ILE A 336 -2.33 15.67 37.40
C ILE A 336 -1.08 15.96 36.59
N GLN A 337 -0.57 14.92 35.95
CA GLN A 337 0.36 15.08 34.84
C GLN A 337 -0.49 15.28 33.58
N GLY A 338 -0.34 16.43 32.92
CA GLY A 338 -1.05 16.67 31.67
C GLY A 338 -0.70 15.60 30.63
N VAL A 339 -1.68 15.21 29.82
CA VAL A 339 -1.44 14.28 28.72
C VAL A 339 -0.85 15.10 27.57
N SER A 340 0.34 14.75 27.10
CA SER A 340 0.89 15.36 25.90
C SER A 340 0.18 14.78 24.68
N ALA A 341 -0.78 15.51 24.13
CA ALA A 341 -1.33 15.18 22.82
C ALA A 341 -0.25 15.42 21.75
N SER A 342 -0.09 14.47 20.84
CA SER A 342 0.92 14.57 19.78
C SER A 342 0.32 15.29 18.58
N ALA A 343 0.61 16.59 18.48
CA ALA A 343 0.30 17.40 17.32
C ALA A 343 1.33 17.11 16.20
N ILE A 344 0.86 16.70 15.03
CA ILE A 344 1.73 16.36 13.90
C ILE A 344 1.36 17.13 12.64
N ASN A 345 2.38 17.43 11.84
CA ASN A 345 2.28 17.88 10.47
C ASN A 345 2.37 16.67 9.55
N VAL A 346 1.40 16.54 8.64
CA VAL A 346 1.46 15.58 7.55
C VAL A 346 2.53 16.02 6.54
N VAL A 347 3.44 15.11 6.20
CA VAL A 347 4.45 15.30 5.15
C VAL A 347 3.99 14.70 3.82
N MET A 348 3.36 13.53 3.89
CA MET A 348 2.87 12.79 2.73
C MET A 348 1.64 11.95 3.11
N LEU A 349 0.62 11.94 2.23
CA LEU A 349 -0.55 11.06 2.32
C LEU A 349 -0.55 10.06 1.15
N ALA A 350 -0.99 8.84 1.39
CA ALA A 350 -1.15 7.81 0.38
C ALA A 350 -2.23 6.79 0.78
N GLY A 351 -2.68 5.99 -0.18
CA GLY A 351 -3.68 4.94 0.05
C GLY A 351 -5.03 5.51 0.48
N ASP A 352 -5.67 4.89 1.47
CA ASP A 352 -7.00 5.30 1.96
C ASP A 352 -7.01 6.68 2.66
N SER A 353 -5.84 7.25 2.96
CA SER A 353 -5.71 8.61 3.51
C SER A 353 -5.47 9.69 2.44
N TYR A 354 -5.49 9.35 1.14
CA TYR A 354 -5.25 10.30 0.04
C TYR A 354 -6.23 10.12 -1.13
N PRO A 355 -6.77 11.23 -1.71
CA PRO A 355 -6.62 12.63 -1.29
C PRO A 355 -7.52 13.04 -0.12
N ALA A 356 -8.54 12.24 0.21
CA ALA A 356 -9.39 12.47 1.37
C ALA A 356 -8.63 12.05 2.64
N SER A 357 -8.22 13.02 3.45
CA SER A 357 -7.44 12.77 4.67
C SER A 357 -8.33 12.65 5.91
N PRO A 358 -7.99 11.81 6.89
CA PRO A 358 -8.51 11.97 8.25
C PRO A 358 -8.01 13.29 8.87
N LEU A 359 -8.65 13.72 9.96
CA LEU A 359 -8.23 14.90 10.75
C LEU A 359 -7.47 14.51 12.02
N GLY A 360 -7.66 13.27 12.48
CA GLY A 360 -6.99 12.69 13.62
C GLY A 360 -6.98 11.17 13.47
N ILE A 361 -6.04 10.53 14.16
CA ILE A 361 -5.78 9.09 14.05
C ILE A 361 -5.50 8.54 15.44
N ASN A 362 -6.01 7.35 15.75
CA ASN A 362 -5.74 6.67 17.01
C ASN A 362 -5.45 5.19 16.78
N LEU A 363 -4.18 4.83 16.81
CA LEU A 363 -3.67 3.50 16.43
C LEU A 363 -2.80 2.88 17.53
N PRO A 364 -2.62 1.54 17.52
CA PRO A 364 -3.19 0.55 16.60
C PRO A 364 -4.66 0.26 16.88
N ASN A 365 -5.30 -0.48 15.97
CA ASN A 365 -6.71 -0.87 16.07
C ASN A 365 -6.95 -2.06 17.03
N ASP A 366 -5.98 -2.97 17.22
CA ASP A 366 -6.16 -4.14 18.09
C ASP A 366 -6.30 -3.73 19.57
N GLU A 367 -7.43 -4.06 20.18
CA GLU A 367 -7.77 -3.68 21.55
C GLU A 367 -6.83 -4.26 22.61
N ARG A 368 -6.26 -5.45 22.37
CA ARG A 368 -5.31 -6.06 23.32
C ARG A 368 -4.00 -5.30 23.31
N ILE A 369 -3.50 -4.90 22.14
CA ILE A 369 -2.30 -4.05 22.06
C ILE A 369 -2.55 -2.73 22.79
N ARG A 370 -3.72 -2.12 22.57
CA ARG A 370 -4.10 -0.87 23.24
C ARG A 370 -4.16 -1.02 24.76
N ALA A 371 -4.71 -2.12 25.25
CA ALA A 371 -4.82 -2.40 26.68
C ALA A 371 -3.45 -2.67 27.34
N ASP A 372 -2.59 -3.44 26.68
CA ASP A 372 -1.34 -3.92 27.26
C ASP A 372 -0.14 -2.97 27.03
N PHE A 373 -0.12 -2.26 25.89
CA PHE A 373 1.01 -1.44 25.45
C PHE A 373 0.66 0.03 25.17
N GLY A 374 -0.63 0.36 25.06
CA GLY A 374 -1.11 1.72 24.81
C GLY A 374 -1.43 2.01 23.35
N SER A 375 -1.70 3.28 23.05
CA SER A 375 -2.00 3.76 21.69
C SER A 375 -1.37 5.13 21.44
N LYS A 376 -1.27 5.50 20.17
CA LYS A 376 -0.87 6.83 19.71
C LYS A 376 -2.08 7.53 19.11
N SER A 377 -2.53 8.60 19.77
CA SER A 377 -3.56 9.50 19.25
C SER A 377 -2.90 10.78 18.76
N VAL A 378 -3.12 11.13 17.50
CA VAL A 378 -2.51 12.28 16.84
C VAL A 378 -3.53 13.13 16.11
N THR A 379 -3.32 14.45 16.10
CA THR A 379 -4.10 15.41 15.32
C THR A 379 -3.27 15.95 14.16
N LEU A 380 -3.84 15.95 12.94
CA LEU A 380 -3.18 16.37 11.72
C LEU A 380 -3.31 17.89 11.55
N THR A 381 -2.43 18.63 12.21
CA THR A 381 -2.54 20.09 12.39
C THR A 381 -2.54 20.88 11.08
N ASN A 382 -1.59 20.62 10.18
CA ASN A 382 -1.53 21.32 8.89
C ASN A 382 -2.68 20.98 7.93
N ILE A 383 -3.32 19.82 8.09
CA ILE A 383 -4.55 19.46 7.38
C ILE A 383 -5.74 20.28 7.91
N SER A 384 -5.90 20.35 9.23
CA SER A 384 -6.90 21.21 9.88
C SER A 384 -6.70 22.69 9.53
N GLN A 385 -5.45 23.16 9.55
CA GLN A 385 -5.10 24.53 9.17
C GLN A 385 -5.50 24.83 7.72
N ALA A 386 -5.21 23.92 6.78
CA ALA A 386 -5.58 24.11 5.37
C ALA A 386 -7.11 24.22 5.18
N LEU A 387 -7.90 23.50 5.99
CA LEU A 387 -9.36 23.61 5.98
C LEU A 387 -9.86 24.95 6.56
N ASP A 388 -9.28 25.38 7.67
CA ASP A 388 -9.59 26.67 8.30
C ASP A 388 -9.25 27.82 7.33
N GLU A 389 -8.09 27.78 6.68
CA GLU A 389 -7.66 28.76 5.68
C GLU A 389 -8.56 28.79 4.45
N ALA A 390 -8.94 27.63 3.91
CA ALA A 390 -9.87 27.56 2.79
C ALA A 390 -11.26 28.13 3.16
N SER A 391 -11.67 27.97 4.42
CA SER A 391 -12.94 28.50 4.92
C SER A 391 -12.92 30.03 5.01
N MET A 392 -11.78 30.64 5.38
CA MET A 392 -11.63 32.11 5.49
C MET A 392 -11.82 32.85 4.16
N GLY A 393 -11.67 32.19 3.00
CA GLY A 393 -11.91 32.80 1.67
C GLY A 393 -13.23 32.41 1.01
N SER A 394 -14.06 31.61 1.69
CA SER A 394 -15.19 30.90 1.06
C SER A 394 -16.50 31.70 0.99
N GLY A 395 -16.55 32.87 1.63
CA GLY A 395 -17.80 33.61 1.87
C GLY A 395 -18.60 33.10 3.07
N ALA A 396 -18.18 32.00 3.72
CA ALA A 396 -18.88 31.45 4.88
C ALA A 396 -18.87 32.43 6.07
N THR A 397 -17.75 33.10 6.32
CA THR A 397 -17.64 34.10 7.38
C THR A 397 -18.64 35.24 7.18
N GLU A 398 -18.79 35.74 5.95
CA GLU A 398 -19.78 36.76 5.61
C GLU A 398 -21.22 36.26 5.74
N ALA A 399 -21.47 35.01 5.37
CA ALA A 399 -22.81 34.42 5.37
C ALA A 399 -23.33 34.08 6.77
N PHE A 400 -22.45 33.75 7.71
CA PHE A 400 -22.84 33.21 9.02
C PHE A 400 -22.58 34.15 10.21
N TYR A 401 -21.77 35.19 10.06
CA TYR A 401 -21.41 36.10 11.16
C TYR A 401 -21.84 37.54 10.87
N LEU A 402 -22.40 38.21 11.89
CA LEU A 402 -22.79 39.62 11.83
C LEU A 402 -21.69 40.54 12.34
N GLY A 403 -21.56 41.71 11.72
CA GLY A 403 -20.65 42.77 12.15
C GLY A 403 -19.23 42.62 11.62
N GLU A 404 -18.64 43.73 11.22
CA GLU A 404 -17.27 43.77 10.68
C GLU A 404 -16.23 43.39 11.74
N GLU A 405 -16.47 43.74 13.01
CA GLU A 405 -15.57 43.43 14.12
C GLU A 405 -15.41 41.91 14.36
N VAL A 406 -16.53 41.17 14.39
CA VAL A 406 -16.51 39.70 14.56
C VAL A 406 -15.77 39.05 13.38
N ARG A 407 -16.07 39.50 12.15
CA ARG A 407 -15.42 38.96 10.94
C ARG A 407 -13.92 39.25 10.93
N HIS A 408 -13.50 40.48 11.23
CA HIS A 408 -12.09 40.84 11.33
C HIS A 408 -11.36 39.98 12.37
N ARG A 409 -11.98 39.79 13.55
CA ARG A 409 -11.43 38.95 14.61
C ARG A 409 -11.30 37.49 14.17
N LEU A 410 -12.29 36.93 13.47
CA LEU A 410 -12.22 35.57 12.94
C LEU A 410 -11.08 35.43 11.91
N TYR A 411 -10.88 36.43 11.05
CA TYR A 411 -9.75 36.44 10.12
C TYR A 411 -8.40 36.55 10.80
N GLU A 412 -8.31 37.30 11.89
CA GLU A 412 -7.05 37.51 12.59
C GLU A 412 -6.67 36.35 13.52
N TYR A 413 -7.65 35.80 14.26
CA TYR A 413 -7.39 34.85 15.34
C TYR A 413 -8.08 33.49 15.19
N GLY A 414 -8.99 33.30 14.23
CA GLY A 414 -9.82 32.10 14.13
C GLY A 414 -9.02 30.80 14.05
N SER A 415 -7.96 30.76 13.23
CA SER A 415 -7.12 29.58 13.07
C SER A 415 -6.31 29.26 14.34
N ILE A 416 -5.65 30.23 14.96
CA ILE A 416 -4.87 29.96 16.19
C ILE A 416 -5.77 29.62 17.37
N ALA A 417 -6.94 30.27 17.50
CA ALA A 417 -7.87 29.98 18.58
C ALA A 417 -8.48 28.57 18.44
N SER A 418 -8.76 28.14 17.21
CA SER A 418 -9.18 26.76 16.87
C SER A 418 -8.18 25.71 17.32
N VAL A 419 -6.91 25.94 17.01
CA VAL A 419 -5.82 25.04 17.36
C VAL A 419 -5.63 24.98 18.88
N VAL A 420 -5.61 26.13 19.56
CA VAL A 420 -5.47 26.18 21.04
C VAL A 420 -6.66 25.54 21.75
N HIS A 421 -7.88 25.68 21.24
CA HIS A 421 -9.04 24.97 21.75
C HIS A 421 -8.84 23.45 21.69
N THR A 422 -8.36 22.95 20.56
CA THR A 422 -8.06 21.52 20.38
C THR A 422 -6.94 21.07 21.32
N ASP A 423 -5.86 21.85 21.44
CA ASP A 423 -4.75 21.56 22.36
C ASP A 423 -5.27 21.43 23.81
N LEU A 424 -6.17 22.32 24.25
CA LEU A 424 -6.76 22.27 25.59
C LEU A 424 -7.74 21.10 25.77
N HIS A 425 -8.57 20.81 24.75
CA HIS A 425 -9.52 19.70 24.75
C HIS A 425 -8.80 18.37 25.00
N GLU A 426 -7.73 18.12 24.23
CA GLU A 426 -6.97 16.89 24.29
C GLU A 426 -6.09 16.81 25.55
N CYS A 427 -5.35 17.87 25.87
CA CYS A 427 -4.34 17.83 26.93
C CYS A 427 -4.93 17.98 28.35
N LEU A 428 -5.97 18.79 28.50
CA LEU A 428 -6.61 19.08 29.79
C LEU A 428 -8.03 18.53 29.88
N GLY A 429 -8.82 18.65 28.81
CA GLY A 429 -10.22 18.25 28.76
C GLY A 429 -10.38 16.80 29.20
N HIS A 430 -9.92 15.83 28.40
CA HIS A 430 -9.99 14.40 28.74
C HIS A 430 -9.21 14.03 30.01
N GLY A 431 -8.08 14.71 30.28
CA GLY A 431 -7.22 14.43 31.45
C GLY A 431 -7.76 14.90 32.81
N SER A 432 -8.67 15.88 32.83
CA SER A 432 -9.21 16.52 34.04
C SER A 432 -10.31 15.72 34.73
N GLY A 433 -10.54 15.99 36.02
CA GLY A 433 -11.64 15.42 36.80
C GLY A 433 -11.52 13.92 37.10
N ARG A 434 -12.22 13.44 38.14
CA ARG A 434 -12.25 12.03 38.55
C ARG A 434 -13.68 11.53 38.78
N LEU A 435 -13.87 10.22 38.62
CA LEU A 435 -15.09 9.53 39.01
C LEU A 435 -15.15 9.33 40.53
N GLU A 436 -16.36 9.23 41.07
CA GLU A 436 -16.56 8.81 42.46
C GLU A 436 -16.28 7.30 42.63
N GLU A 437 -15.97 6.89 43.86
CA GLU A 437 -15.64 5.50 44.15
C GLU A 437 -16.84 4.58 43.83
N GLY A 438 -16.58 3.54 43.02
CA GLY A 438 -17.61 2.58 42.59
C GLY A 438 -18.42 2.98 41.35
N VAL A 439 -18.17 4.16 40.76
CA VAL A 439 -18.76 4.55 39.47
C VAL A 439 -17.91 4.02 38.33
N SER A 440 -18.53 3.28 37.40
CA SER A 440 -17.86 2.77 36.19
C SER A 440 -17.62 3.88 35.17
N GLY A 441 -16.55 3.75 34.38
CA GLY A 441 -16.24 4.70 33.30
C GLY A 441 -17.30 4.74 32.19
N ASP A 442 -18.06 3.65 32.03
CA ASP A 442 -19.14 3.49 31.05
C ASP A 442 -20.55 3.67 31.65
N ALA A 443 -20.65 4.23 32.86
CA ALA A 443 -21.92 4.32 33.60
C ALA A 443 -23.04 5.08 32.86
N LEU A 444 -22.69 5.89 31.85
CA LEU A 444 -23.65 6.65 31.04
C LEU A 444 -24.12 5.90 29.78
N GLY A 445 -23.62 4.70 29.52
CA GLY A 445 -23.99 3.87 28.37
C GLY A 445 -23.85 4.61 27.03
N ALA A 446 -24.91 4.60 26.23
CA ALA A 446 -24.93 5.23 24.90
C ALA A 446 -24.71 6.76 24.90
N TYR A 447 -24.78 7.42 26.05
CA TYR A 447 -24.58 8.86 26.18
C TYR A 447 -23.16 9.24 26.61
N ASP A 448 -22.30 8.27 26.96
CA ASP A 448 -20.99 8.55 27.55
C ASP A 448 -20.10 9.37 26.60
N SER A 449 -19.98 8.96 25.33
CA SER A 449 -19.15 9.67 24.35
C SER A 449 -19.59 11.13 24.20
N THR A 450 -20.89 11.39 24.02
CA THR A 450 -21.40 12.76 23.87
C THR A 450 -21.16 13.61 25.12
N ILE A 451 -21.28 13.03 26.32
CA ILE A 451 -21.04 13.72 27.58
C ILE A 451 -19.55 13.96 27.82
N GLU A 452 -18.69 13.00 27.49
CA GLU A 452 -17.23 13.13 27.61
C GLU A 452 -16.68 14.21 26.68
N GLU A 453 -17.13 14.21 25.43
CA GLU A 453 -16.80 15.25 24.45
C GLU A 453 -17.27 16.63 24.92
N ALA A 454 -18.51 16.73 25.42
CA ALA A 454 -19.03 18.00 25.93
C ALA A 454 -18.21 18.49 27.13
N ARG A 455 -17.75 17.58 27.99
CA ARG A 455 -16.91 17.90 29.16
C ARG A 455 -15.55 18.45 28.72
N ALA A 456 -14.90 17.80 27.75
CA ALA A 456 -13.61 18.22 27.22
C ALA A 456 -13.70 19.56 26.46
N ASP A 457 -14.72 19.75 25.62
CA ASP A 457 -14.99 21.02 24.92
C ASP A 457 -15.28 22.16 25.91
N LEU A 458 -16.11 21.93 26.94
CA LEU A 458 -16.37 22.95 27.97
C LEU A 458 -15.13 23.33 28.78
N ASN A 459 -14.24 22.36 29.06
CA ASN A 459 -12.96 22.61 29.70
C ASN A 459 -12.09 23.53 28.83
N ALA A 460 -11.95 23.21 27.54
CA ALA A 460 -11.22 24.01 26.58
C ALA A 460 -11.80 25.42 26.42
N LEU A 461 -13.12 25.53 26.23
CA LEU A 461 -13.83 26.82 26.14
C LEU A 461 -13.65 27.67 27.40
N TYR A 462 -13.62 27.07 28.58
CA TYR A 462 -13.41 27.82 29.82
C TYR A 462 -11.97 28.36 29.94
N PHE A 463 -10.97 27.54 29.61
CA PHE A 463 -9.55 27.88 29.80
C PHE A 463 -8.90 28.63 28.65
N ILE A 464 -9.43 28.57 27.42
CA ILE A 464 -8.89 29.36 26.30
C ILE A 464 -8.98 30.87 26.57
N ALA A 465 -9.95 31.30 27.38
CA ALA A 465 -10.12 32.68 27.83
C ALA A 465 -9.30 33.03 29.09
N ASP A 466 -8.48 32.11 29.62
CA ASP A 466 -7.65 32.38 30.78
C ASP A 466 -6.49 33.32 30.43
N PRO A 467 -6.21 34.39 31.22
CA PRO A 467 -5.07 35.27 30.97
C PRO A 467 -3.72 34.56 30.89
N GLU A 468 -3.59 33.36 31.49
CA GLU A 468 -2.40 32.54 31.41
C GLU A 468 -2.08 32.07 29.97
N MET A 469 -3.09 31.94 29.10
CA MET A 469 -2.87 31.60 27.68
C MET A 469 -2.00 32.64 26.97
N VAL A 470 -2.21 33.93 27.27
CA VAL A 470 -1.40 35.02 26.73
C VAL A 470 -0.07 35.11 27.46
N ALA A 471 -0.07 34.94 28.79
CA ALA A 471 1.15 35.03 29.59
C ALA A 471 2.19 33.95 29.23
N LEU A 472 1.74 32.76 28.83
CA LEU A 472 2.57 31.65 28.35
C LEU A 472 2.92 31.76 26.85
N GLY A 473 2.41 32.78 26.15
CA GLY A 473 2.60 32.93 24.70
C GLY A 473 1.96 31.80 23.89
N ILE A 474 0.85 31.24 24.38
CA ILE A 474 0.02 30.25 23.65
C ILE A 474 -0.96 31.00 22.74
N LEU A 475 -1.60 32.06 23.24
CA LEU A 475 -2.40 32.98 22.45
C LEU A 475 -1.65 34.30 22.23
N PRO A 476 -1.77 34.93 21.04
CA PRO A 476 -1.09 36.18 20.73
C PRO A 476 -1.74 37.41 21.38
N SER A 477 -3.00 37.31 21.81
CA SER A 477 -3.81 38.43 22.28
C SER A 477 -4.89 37.95 23.26
N SER A 478 -5.26 38.79 24.22
CA SER A 478 -6.40 38.54 25.13
C SER A 478 -7.74 38.58 24.43
N GLU A 479 -7.78 39.06 23.19
CA GLU A 479 -8.99 39.09 22.35
C GLU A 479 -9.14 37.82 21.50
N ALA A 480 -8.10 36.99 21.40
CA ALA A 480 -8.07 35.85 20.48
C ALA A 480 -9.11 34.77 20.82
N TYR A 481 -9.37 34.51 22.11
CA TYR A 481 -10.35 33.50 22.54
C TYR A 481 -11.77 33.79 22.05
N LYS A 482 -12.10 35.08 21.84
CA LYS A 482 -13.43 35.51 21.40
C LYS A 482 -13.74 34.98 20.01
N ALA A 483 -12.73 34.84 19.15
CA ALA A 483 -12.87 34.22 17.83
C ALA A 483 -13.37 32.77 17.95
N GLU A 484 -12.85 32.01 18.91
CA GLU A 484 -13.32 30.64 19.13
C GLU A 484 -14.73 30.61 19.70
N TYR A 485 -15.09 31.54 20.60
CA TYR A 485 -16.46 31.60 21.12
C TYR A 485 -17.48 31.89 20.02
N ASP A 486 -17.19 32.88 19.16
CA ASP A 486 -18.00 33.18 17.98
C ASP A 486 -18.14 31.93 17.11
N ARG A 487 -17.02 31.27 16.83
CA ARG A 487 -16.96 30.09 15.96
C ARG A 487 -17.72 28.91 16.54
N TYR A 488 -17.46 28.55 17.79
CA TYR A 488 -18.04 27.41 18.48
C TYR A 488 -19.55 27.56 18.64
N MET A 489 -20.02 28.73 19.11
CA MET A 489 -21.46 29.00 19.27
C MET A 489 -22.19 28.98 17.93
N THR A 490 -21.62 29.61 16.89
CA THR A 490 -22.22 29.66 15.54
C THR A 490 -22.20 28.29 14.87
N ASN A 491 -21.13 27.51 15.06
CA ASN A 491 -21.04 26.16 14.53
C ASN A 491 -22.08 25.24 15.17
N GLY A 492 -22.12 25.19 16.50
CA GLY A 492 -22.99 24.31 17.27
C GLY A 492 -24.48 24.60 17.07
N LEU A 493 -24.88 25.88 16.98
CA LEU A 493 -26.29 26.26 16.79
C LEU A 493 -26.76 26.18 15.34
N ILE A 494 -25.88 26.46 14.37
CA ILE A 494 -26.32 26.77 13.01
C ILE A 494 -25.51 26.00 11.96
N VAL A 495 -24.21 26.28 11.81
CA VAL A 495 -23.45 25.86 10.61
C VAL A 495 -23.40 24.35 10.48
N GLN A 496 -23.26 23.61 11.58
CA GLN A 496 -23.18 22.15 11.53
C GLN A 496 -24.44 21.47 10.97
N LEU A 497 -25.60 22.14 11.09
CA LEU A 497 -26.88 21.61 10.61
C LEU A 497 -26.94 21.51 9.08
N ALA A 498 -26.12 22.27 8.36
CA ALA A 498 -26.03 22.18 6.90
C ALA A 498 -25.54 20.81 6.40
N ARG A 499 -24.96 19.99 7.28
CA ARG A 499 -24.51 18.61 7.00
C ARG A 499 -25.62 17.57 7.03
N LEU A 500 -26.81 17.94 7.49
CA LEU A 500 -27.93 17.02 7.68
C LEU A 500 -28.89 17.01 6.48
N LYS A 501 -29.68 15.94 6.36
CA LYS A 501 -30.92 15.97 5.57
C LYS A 501 -32.05 16.61 6.38
N GLU A 502 -33.06 17.12 5.69
CA GLU A 502 -34.21 17.73 6.36
C GLU A 502 -34.93 16.71 7.24
N GLY A 503 -35.18 17.09 8.49
CA GLY A 503 -35.81 16.23 9.50
C GLY A 503 -34.89 15.17 10.12
N GLU A 504 -33.62 15.11 9.73
CA GLU A 504 -32.65 14.19 10.33
C GLU A 504 -32.17 14.69 11.70
N PRO A 505 -32.15 13.84 12.74
CA PRO A 505 -31.58 14.21 14.03
C PRO A 505 -30.04 14.19 14.00
N LEU A 506 -29.42 14.86 14.97
CA LEU A 506 -27.99 14.73 15.22
C LEU A 506 -27.69 13.35 15.82
N LYS A 507 -26.77 12.61 15.21
CA LYS A 507 -26.41 11.23 15.61
C LYS A 507 -24.96 11.08 16.07
N GLN A 508 -24.05 11.86 15.50
CA GLN A 508 -22.61 11.75 15.78
C GLN A 508 -22.27 12.49 17.09
N ALA A 509 -21.52 11.84 17.97
CA ALA A 509 -21.29 12.30 19.35
C ALA A 509 -20.73 13.72 19.43
N HIS A 510 -19.73 14.09 18.61
CA HIS A 510 -19.16 15.43 18.63
C HIS A 510 -20.15 16.51 18.15
N MET A 511 -20.97 16.23 17.13
CA MET A 511 -22.02 17.16 16.70
C MET A 511 -23.11 17.31 17.77
N GLN A 512 -23.48 16.20 18.42
CA GLN A 512 -24.42 16.22 19.54
C GLN A 512 -23.87 17.02 20.72
N ASN A 513 -22.58 16.87 21.05
CA ASN A 513 -21.92 17.60 22.13
C ASN A 513 -22.00 19.12 21.86
N ARG A 514 -21.63 19.55 20.63
CA ARG A 514 -21.61 20.98 20.27
C ARG A 514 -23.00 21.58 20.30
N SER A 515 -24.00 20.82 19.82
CA SER A 515 -25.41 21.22 19.92
C SER A 515 -25.86 21.29 21.37
N LEU A 516 -25.50 20.30 22.20
CA LEU A 516 -25.83 20.24 23.61
C LEU A 516 -25.32 21.48 24.34
N ILE A 517 -24.03 21.80 24.19
CA ILE A 517 -23.41 22.96 24.85
C ILE A 517 -24.09 24.24 24.41
N THR A 518 -24.11 24.49 23.11
CA THR A 518 -24.51 25.79 22.59
C THR A 518 -25.99 26.06 22.80
N ARG A 519 -26.87 25.05 22.69
CA ARG A 519 -28.31 25.20 22.97
C ARG A 519 -28.61 25.27 24.46
N TYR A 520 -27.87 24.55 25.30
CA TYR A 520 -28.03 24.67 26.76
C TYR A 520 -27.67 26.09 27.20
N ILE A 521 -26.53 26.62 26.74
CA ILE A 521 -26.09 27.99 27.04
C ILE A 521 -27.14 29.00 26.56
N LEU A 522 -27.61 28.89 25.31
CA LEU A 522 -28.65 29.78 24.79
C LEU A 522 -29.95 29.74 25.61
N ALA A 523 -30.33 28.57 26.15
CA ALA A 523 -31.55 28.41 26.94
C ALA A 523 -31.42 28.88 28.40
N HIS A 524 -30.20 28.92 28.95
CA HIS A 524 -29.94 29.19 30.38
C HIS A 524 -29.17 30.48 30.64
N THR A 525 -28.81 31.22 29.59
CA THR A 525 -28.22 32.56 29.72
C THR A 525 -29.21 33.63 29.28
N ASP A 526 -29.02 34.84 29.80
CA ASP A 526 -29.81 36.00 29.41
C ASP A 526 -29.42 36.47 28.00
N GLU A 527 -30.37 37.04 27.24
CA GLU A 527 -30.10 37.56 25.89
C GLU A 527 -29.00 38.65 25.85
N SER A 528 -28.72 39.30 26.99
CA SER A 528 -27.58 40.22 27.16
C SER A 528 -26.21 39.53 27.16
N VAL A 529 -26.14 38.20 27.19
CA VAL A 529 -24.91 37.40 27.09
C VAL A 529 -24.76 36.86 25.68
N VAL A 530 -25.72 36.04 25.24
CA VAL A 530 -25.76 35.48 23.89
C VAL A 530 -27.21 35.35 23.43
N SER A 531 -27.48 35.64 22.16
CA SER A 531 -28.81 35.55 21.57
C SER A 531 -28.77 35.06 20.13
N LEU A 532 -29.92 34.62 19.63
CA LEU A 532 -30.15 34.38 18.20
C LEU A 532 -30.91 35.55 17.60
N ARG A 533 -30.30 36.22 16.63
CA ARG A 533 -30.92 37.29 15.86
C ARG A 533 -31.36 36.77 14.50
N GLU A 534 -32.60 37.04 14.14
CA GLU A 534 -33.14 36.72 12.81
C GLU A 534 -33.11 37.98 11.93
N GLU A 535 -32.43 37.90 10.79
CA GLU A 535 -32.43 38.92 9.73
C GLU A 535 -32.69 38.26 8.38
N ASP A 536 -33.65 38.81 7.61
CA ASP A 536 -34.01 38.32 6.27
C ASP A 536 -34.29 36.80 6.20
N GLY A 537 -34.89 36.23 7.25
CA GLY A 537 -35.18 34.80 7.34
C GLY A 537 -33.96 33.92 7.64
N HIS A 538 -32.86 34.51 8.10
CA HIS A 538 -31.65 33.81 8.51
C HIS A 538 -31.27 34.13 9.95
N PHE A 539 -30.74 33.12 10.65
CA PHE A 539 -30.33 33.23 12.04
C PHE A 539 -28.84 33.51 12.17
N TYR A 540 -28.49 34.34 13.14
CA TYR A 540 -27.13 34.69 13.49
C TYR A 540 -26.96 34.65 15.00
N VAL A 541 -25.84 34.12 15.45
CA VAL A 541 -25.47 34.17 16.86
C VAL A 541 -24.87 35.54 17.16
N VAL A 542 -25.33 36.18 18.23
CA VAL A 542 -24.79 37.46 18.70
C VAL A 542 -24.33 37.28 20.14
N ILE A 543 -23.01 37.33 20.34
CA ILE A 543 -22.39 37.32 21.68
C ILE A 543 -22.17 38.78 22.10
N SER A 544 -22.83 39.18 23.18
CA SER A 544 -22.78 40.56 23.70
C SER A 544 -21.84 40.68 24.92
N ASP A 545 -21.63 39.60 25.67
CA ASP A 545 -20.72 39.58 26.83
C ASP A 545 -19.95 38.26 26.90
N TYR A 546 -18.68 38.31 26.44
CA TYR A 546 -17.80 37.15 26.36
C TYR A 546 -17.35 36.63 27.73
N GLU A 547 -17.20 37.51 28.74
CA GLU A 547 -16.79 37.11 30.08
C GLU A 547 -17.93 36.41 30.83
N ARG A 548 -19.16 36.92 30.70
CA ARG A 548 -20.34 36.21 31.22
C ARG A 548 -20.57 34.89 30.49
N LEU A 549 -20.28 34.82 29.19
CA LEU A 549 -20.33 33.57 28.43
C LEU A 549 -19.29 32.56 28.93
N ARG A 550 -18.06 32.99 29.23
CA ARG A 550 -17.04 32.15 29.90
C ARG A 550 -17.56 31.61 31.23
N GLY A 551 -18.20 32.46 32.03
CA GLY A 551 -18.85 32.06 33.29
C GLY A 551 -19.89 30.96 33.09
N ALA A 552 -20.76 31.11 32.09
CA ALA A 552 -21.77 30.12 31.76
C ALA A 552 -21.18 28.77 31.28
N PHE A 553 -20.09 28.79 30.49
CA PHE A 553 -19.35 27.57 30.16
C PHE A 553 -18.80 26.89 31.43
N GLY A 554 -18.27 27.65 32.39
CA GLY A 554 -17.78 27.09 33.65
C GLY A 554 -18.89 26.46 34.51
N GLU A 555 -20.07 27.08 34.59
CA GLU A 555 -21.23 26.52 35.30
C GLU A 555 -21.70 25.21 34.65
N MET A 556 -21.74 25.18 33.31
CA MET A 556 -22.10 23.98 32.57
C MET A 556 -21.04 22.87 32.70
N LEU A 557 -19.75 23.22 32.69
CA LEU A 557 -18.65 22.28 32.90
C LEU A 557 -18.79 21.59 34.26
N ARG A 558 -19.11 22.36 35.31
CA ARG A 558 -19.38 21.81 36.65
C ARG A 558 -20.55 20.82 36.65
N LEU A 559 -21.64 21.14 35.96
CA LEU A 559 -22.79 20.24 35.82
C LEU A 559 -22.42 18.94 35.09
N ILE A 560 -21.77 19.05 33.94
CA ILE A 560 -21.39 17.90 33.10
C ILE A 560 -20.36 17.02 33.83
N GLN A 561 -19.38 17.62 34.51
CA GLN A 561 -18.43 16.87 35.34
C GLN A 561 -19.13 16.10 36.45
N ARG A 562 -20.08 16.73 37.18
CA ARG A 562 -20.87 16.03 38.21
C ARG A 562 -21.59 14.82 37.62
N ILE A 563 -22.28 14.99 36.49
CA ILE A 563 -23.02 13.91 35.82
C ILE A 563 -22.10 12.72 35.52
N LYS A 564 -20.93 12.98 34.92
CA LYS A 564 -19.95 11.94 34.62
C LYS A 564 -19.42 11.30 35.90
N SER A 565 -18.98 12.11 36.87
CA SER A 565 -18.37 11.63 38.10
C SER A 565 -19.29 10.78 38.96
N THR A 566 -20.61 11.03 38.94
CA THR A 566 -21.61 10.27 39.70
C THR A 566 -22.31 9.17 38.88
N GLY A 567 -22.05 9.06 37.57
CA GLY A 567 -22.76 8.11 36.69
C GLY A 567 -24.26 8.41 36.54
N ASP A 568 -24.64 9.69 36.50
CA ASP A 568 -26.05 10.14 36.46
C ASP A 568 -26.63 10.03 35.05
N ILE A 569 -26.92 8.80 34.63
CA ILE A 569 -27.41 8.49 33.29
C ILE A 569 -28.75 9.17 32.96
N ASP A 570 -29.63 9.35 33.93
CA ASP A 570 -30.94 9.96 33.71
C ASP A 570 -30.82 11.45 33.34
N THR A 571 -29.93 12.18 34.02
CA THR A 571 -29.64 13.58 33.68
C THR A 571 -28.87 13.68 32.37
N ALA A 572 -27.88 12.81 32.14
CA ALA A 572 -27.15 12.73 30.87
C ALA A 572 -28.09 12.55 29.67
N ARG A 573 -28.97 11.54 29.74
CA ARG A 573 -30.00 11.28 28.73
C ARG A 573 -30.84 12.51 28.48
N THR A 574 -31.35 13.14 29.54
CA THR A 574 -32.23 14.31 29.43
C THR A 574 -31.55 15.46 28.69
N LEU A 575 -30.29 15.76 29.03
CA LEU A 575 -29.54 16.84 28.38
C LEU A 575 -29.24 16.52 26.91
N VAL A 576 -28.79 15.30 26.61
CA VAL A 576 -28.46 14.88 25.24
C VAL A 576 -29.70 14.86 24.36
N GLU A 577 -30.80 14.28 24.81
CA GLU A 577 -32.02 14.22 24.01
C GLU A 577 -32.64 15.61 23.78
N MET A 578 -32.62 16.48 24.80
CA MET A 578 -33.21 17.81 24.71
C MET A 578 -32.38 18.78 23.86
N TYR A 579 -31.06 18.82 24.09
CA TYR A 579 -30.17 19.84 23.51
C TYR A 579 -29.22 19.27 22.45
N GLY A 580 -28.85 18.00 22.53
CA GLY A 580 -27.87 17.38 21.63
C GLY A 580 -28.45 16.72 20.37
N THR A 581 -29.67 16.18 20.44
CA THR A 581 -30.22 15.31 19.36
C THR A 581 -31.20 16.03 18.42
N THR A 582 -32.12 16.83 18.98
CA THR A 582 -33.21 17.45 18.21
C THR A 582 -32.72 18.60 17.34
N VAL A 583 -33.30 18.78 16.15
CA VAL A 583 -32.94 19.86 15.22
C VAL A 583 -34.14 20.77 15.00
N ASP A 584 -33.95 22.08 15.19
CA ASP A 584 -34.95 23.08 14.83
C ASP A 584 -34.97 23.25 13.30
N GLY A 585 -36.14 23.00 12.70
CA GLY A 585 -36.33 23.12 11.26
C GLY A 585 -35.98 24.51 10.71
N ARG A 586 -36.25 25.60 11.43
CA ARG A 586 -35.93 26.96 10.98
C ARG A 586 -34.43 27.22 10.96
N LEU A 587 -33.70 26.75 11.97
CA LEU A 587 -32.24 26.83 12.02
C LEU A 587 -31.61 25.98 10.91
N TYR A 588 -32.11 24.76 10.71
CA TYR A 588 -31.69 23.90 9.60
C TYR A 588 -31.90 24.59 8.24
N HIS A 589 -33.08 25.16 7.99
CA HIS A 589 -33.36 25.86 6.73
C HIS A 589 -32.45 27.06 6.53
N SER A 590 -32.22 27.85 7.58
CA SER A 590 -31.29 28.98 7.53
C SER A 590 -29.85 28.54 7.23
N ALA A 591 -29.38 27.44 7.82
CA ALA A 591 -28.05 26.91 7.57
C ALA A 591 -27.92 26.31 6.17
N SER A 592 -28.83 25.38 5.81
CA SER A 592 -28.84 24.68 4.53
C SER A 592 -28.94 25.64 3.35
N THR A 593 -29.80 26.67 3.45
CA THR A 593 -29.98 27.66 2.37
C THR A 593 -28.71 28.46 2.12
N ARG A 594 -28.10 29.00 3.18
CA ARG A 594 -26.87 29.78 3.08
C ARG A 594 -25.70 28.93 2.61
N TYR A 595 -25.55 27.73 3.16
CA TYR A 595 -24.47 26.82 2.76
C TYR A 595 -24.59 26.39 1.29
N LYS A 596 -25.80 26.09 0.80
CA LYS A 596 -26.06 25.83 -0.62
C LYS A 596 -25.74 27.04 -1.51
N ALA A 597 -26.08 28.25 -1.06
CA ALA A 597 -25.81 29.48 -1.81
C ALA A 597 -24.30 29.77 -1.98
N LEU A 598 -23.46 29.30 -1.04
CA LEU A 598 -22.01 29.44 -1.13
C LEU A 598 -21.36 28.50 -2.16
N GLY A 599 -22.09 27.50 -2.67
CA GLY A 599 -21.56 26.55 -3.64
C GLY A 599 -20.32 25.81 -3.14
N LEU A 600 -20.22 25.58 -1.81
CA LEU A 600 -19.09 24.88 -1.21
C LEU A 600 -19.23 23.39 -1.44
N ALA A 601 -18.17 22.78 -1.95
CA ALA A 601 -18.08 21.33 -2.03
C ALA A 601 -18.13 20.73 -0.60
N PRO A 602 -19.03 19.76 -0.33
CA PRO A 602 -19.11 19.12 0.98
C PRO A 602 -17.88 18.28 1.31
N PHE A 603 -17.22 17.71 0.29
CA PHE A 603 -16.05 16.86 0.47
C PHE A 603 -14.76 17.62 0.15
N LYS A 604 -13.74 17.40 0.98
CA LYS A 604 -12.43 18.02 0.86
C LYS A 604 -11.37 16.95 0.66
N GLY A 605 -10.37 17.26 -0.15
CA GLY A 605 -9.14 16.48 -0.17
C GLY A 605 -7.94 17.36 -0.41
N PHE A 606 -6.76 16.75 -0.47
CA PHE A 606 -5.50 17.47 -0.33
C PHE A 606 -4.48 17.03 -1.37
N LEU A 607 -3.72 17.99 -1.90
CA LEU A 607 -2.52 17.71 -2.68
C LEU A 607 -1.32 17.54 -1.77
N ASN A 608 -0.53 16.52 -2.04
CA ASN A 608 0.77 16.38 -1.41
C ASN A 608 1.77 17.40 -1.99
N PRO A 609 2.78 17.83 -1.24
CA PRO A 609 3.95 18.48 -1.83
C PRO A 609 4.70 17.50 -2.73
N ARG A 610 5.33 18.01 -3.79
CA ARG A 610 6.30 17.23 -4.57
C ARG A 610 7.67 17.34 -3.91
N MET A 611 8.22 16.21 -3.48
CA MET A 611 9.60 16.14 -2.99
C MET A 611 10.58 15.94 -4.15
N THR A 612 11.67 16.70 -4.19
CA THR A 612 12.72 16.56 -5.20
C THR A 612 14.09 16.50 -4.55
N LEU A 613 14.89 15.49 -4.92
CA LEU A 613 16.29 15.39 -4.53
C LEU A 613 17.13 16.40 -5.33
N VAL A 614 17.85 17.28 -4.63
CA VAL A 614 18.79 18.24 -5.19
C VAL A 614 20.20 17.65 -5.13
N ARG A 615 20.91 17.57 -6.25
CA ARG A 615 22.29 17.04 -6.31
C ARG A 615 23.33 18.13 -6.21
N GLU A 616 24.50 17.79 -5.66
CA GLU A 616 25.68 18.65 -5.70
C GLU A 616 26.15 18.86 -7.15
N SER A 617 26.70 20.04 -7.44
CA SER A 617 27.20 20.35 -8.79
C SER A 617 28.38 19.44 -9.15
N GLY A 618 28.20 18.57 -10.15
CA GLY A 618 29.24 17.67 -10.65
C GLY A 618 29.44 16.37 -9.86
N SER A 619 28.50 16.01 -8.98
CA SER A 619 28.52 14.78 -8.18
C SER A 619 27.15 14.09 -8.19
N ASP A 620 27.13 12.78 -7.95
CA ASP A 620 25.90 12.02 -7.70
C ASP A 620 25.39 12.16 -6.25
N SER A 621 26.15 12.82 -5.37
CA SER A 621 25.73 13.09 -3.99
C SER A 621 24.51 14.00 -3.91
N ILE A 622 23.59 13.69 -2.98
CA ILE A 622 22.43 14.53 -2.67
C ILE A 622 22.85 15.65 -1.74
N ALA A 623 22.54 16.89 -2.11
CA ALA A 623 22.78 18.11 -1.36
C ALA A 623 21.59 18.51 -0.48
N ASP A 624 20.36 18.30 -0.96
CA ASP A 624 19.13 18.70 -0.27
C ASP A 624 17.90 17.91 -0.75
N VAL A 625 16.79 18.02 -0.01
CA VAL A 625 15.45 17.63 -0.48
C VAL A 625 14.58 18.87 -0.44
N ARG A 626 13.93 19.21 -1.55
CA ARG A 626 13.06 20.39 -1.66
C ARG A 626 11.60 19.99 -1.82
N LEU A 627 10.71 20.71 -1.13
CA LEU A 627 9.27 20.64 -1.33
C LEU A 627 8.80 21.67 -2.36
N ASP A 628 8.00 21.21 -3.31
CA ASP A 628 7.31 22.04 -4.29
C ASP A 628 5.79 21.91 -4.14
N TYR A 629 5.09 23.04 -4.27
CA TYR A 629 3.65 23.14 -4.04
C TYR A 629 2.95 23.76 -5.26
N ASP A 630 3.51 23.63 -6.46
CA ASP A 630 2.95 24.23 -7.67
C ASP A 630 2.14 23.23 -8.51
N GLU A 631 2.31 21.92 -8.33
CA GLU A 631 1.58 20.88 -9.09
C GLU A 631 0.07 20.96 -8.91
N THR A 632 -0.71 20.98 -9.99
CA THR A 632 -2.18 20.87 -9.93
C THR A 632 -2.64 19.44 -9.62
N PHE A 633 -3.91 19.27 -9.24
CA PHE A 633 -4.50 17.93 -9.04
C PHE A 633 -4.31 17.00 -10.24
N GLU A 634 -4.62 17.47 -11.45
CA GLU A 634 -4.40 16.70 -12.68
C GLU A 634 -2.92 16.33 -12.86
N GLN A 635 -2.00 17.28 -12.68
CA GLN A 635 -0.57 17.02 -12.85
C GLN A 635 -0.05 16.00 -11.84
N GLN A 636 -0.47 16.10 -10.58
CA GLN A 636 -0.08 15.18 -9.52
C GLN A 636 -0.62 13.78 -9.76
N MET A 637 -1.91 13.64 -10.12
CA MET A 637 -2.53 12.34 -10.39
C MET A 637 -1.92 11.65 -11.62
N LEU A 638 -1.69 12.38 -12.71
CA LEU A 638 -1.02 11.85 -13.89
C LEU A 638 0.45 11.51 -13.63
N ARG A 639 1.14 12.30 -12.80
CA ARG A 639 2.50 11.97 -12.36
C ARG A 639 2.50 10.69 -11.54
N TYR A 640 1.57 10.54 -10.59
CA TYR A 640 1.47 9.32 -9.81
C TYR A 640 1.10 8.10 -10.65
N GLY A 641 0.22 8.25 -11.64
CA GLY A 641 -0.08 7.19 -12.60
C GLY A 641 1.12 6.76 -13.47
N ARG A 642 2.14 7.61 -13.61
CA ARG A 642 3.39 7.29 -14.33
C ARG A 642 4.49 6.75 -13.41
N GLU A 643 4.65 7.34 -12.22
CA GLU A 643 5.79 7.09 -11.33
C GLU A 643 5.51 6.04 -10.26
N TYR A 644 4.25 5.87 -9.84
CA TYR A 644 3.83 4.98 -8.76
C TYR A 644 2.73 4.03 -9.23
N SER A 645 2.96 3.40 -10.38
CA SER A 645 2.04 2.43 -11.00
C SER A 645 2.74 1.08 -11.16
N PHE A 646 2.80 0.30 -10.07
CA PHE A 646 3.59 -0.92 -9.98
C PHE A 646 2.79 -2.21 -10.16
N LEU A 647 1.45 -2.16 -10.01
CA LEU A 647 0.61 -3.34 -10.15
C LEU A 647 0.19 -3.58 -11.61
N PRO A 648 -0.09 -4.84 -12.00
CA PRO A 648 -0.58 -5.13 -13.34
C PRO A 648 -2.04 -4.67 -13.47
N LEU A 649 -2.49 -4.41 -14.71
CA LEU A 649 -3.84 -3.94 -14.99
C LEU A 649 -4.96 -4.90 -14.53
N VAL A 650 -4.68 -6.17 -14.28
CA VAL A 650 -5.70 -7.12 -13.78
C VAL A 650 -5.08 -7.91 -12.64
N SER A 651 -5.62 -7.73 -11.43
CA SER A 651 -5.23 -8.47 -10.23
C SER A 651 -5.76 -9.91 -10.23
N ASP A 652 -6.95 -10.12 -10.82
CA ASP A 652 -7.71 -11.38 -10.78
C ASP A 652 -7.41 -12.31 -11.95
N SER A 653 -6.45 -11.95 -12.80
CA SER A 653 -5.83 -13.00 -13.58
C SER A 653 -5.18 -13.89 -12.54
N PRO A 654 -5.56 -15.18 -12.40
CA PRO A 654 -4.76 -16.09 -11.59
C PRO A 654 -3.35 -15.82 -12.08
N LYS A 655 -2.46 -15.36 -11.18
CA LYS A 655 -1.05 -15.18 -11.55
C LYS A 655 -0.78 -16.43 -12.37
N PRO A 656 -0.40 -16.32 -13.67
CA PRO A 656 0.03 -17.52 -14.36
C PRO A 656 1.04 -18.06 -13.38
N HIS A 657 0.77 -19.27 -12.89
CA HIS A 657 1.65 -19.87 -11.91
C HIS A 657 3.07 -19.68 -12.48
N PRO A 658 4.15 -19.68 -11.70
CA PRO A 658 5.47 -19.79 -12.31
C PRO A 658 5.57 -20.97 -13.30
N ASP A 659 4.54 -21.84 -13.34
CA ASP A 659 4.32 -22.92 -14.29
C ASP A 659 3.13 -22.74 -15.28
N GLY A 660 2.44 -21.61 -15.28
CA GLY A 660 1.39 -21.22 -16.23
C GLY A 660 0.26 -22.25 -16.32
N ARG A 661 -0.17 -22.54 -17.55
CA ARG A 661 -1.12 -23.63 -17.87
C ARG A 661 -0.64 -25.03 -17.42
N TRP A 662 0.62 -25.17 -17.02
CA TRP A 662 1.22 -26.46 -16.66
C TRP A 662 1.28 -26.73 -15.16
N LYS A 663 0.76 -25.83 -14.30
CA LYS A 663 0.73 -26.00 -12.83
C LYS A 663 0.28 -27.41 -12.42
N ASP A 664 -0.88 -27.84 -12.89
CA ASP A 664 -1.45 -29.14 -12.49
C ASP A 664 -0.66 -30.32 -13.06
N THR A 665 -0.08 -30.16 -14.25
CA THR A 665 0.79 -31.16 -14.86
C THR A 665 2.05 -31.35 -14.03
N LEU A 666 2.73 -30.27 -13.66
CA LEU A 666 3.97 -30.34 -12.86
C LEU A 666 3.71 -30.83 -11.43
N ASN A 667 2.59 -30.44 -10.82
CA ASN A 667 2.18 -30.99 -9.52
C ASN A 667 1.86 -32.48 -9.60
N GLY A 668 1.12 -32.90 -10.63
CA GLY A 668 0.85 -34.30 -10.93
C GLY A 668 2.14 -35.12 -11.09
N LEU A 669 3.14 -34.57 -11.80
CA LEU A 669 4.45 -35.19 -11.95
C LEU A 669 5.17 -35.38 -10.61
N ARG A 670 5.17 -34.37 -9.72
CA ARG A 670 5.77 -34.51 -8.38
C ARG A 670 5.10 -35.62 -7.55
N VAL A 671 3.78 -35.75 -7.65
CA VAL A 671 3.04 -36.84 -7.01
C VAL A 671 3.47 -38.19 -7.59
N GLN A 672 3.62 -38.30 -8.91
CA GLN A 672 4.09 -39.53 -9.55
C GLN A 672 5.54 -39.86 -9.18
N PHE A 673 6.44 -38.89 -9.07
CA PHE A 673 7.81 -39.12 -8.61
C PHE A 673 7.84 -39.64 -7.19
N ARG A 674 7.07 -39.04 -6.26
CA ARG A 674 6.94 -39.55 -4.89
C ARG A 674 6.42 -40.98 -4.84
N ARG A 675 5.41 -41.32 -5.65
CA ARG A 675 4.87 -42.69 -5.70
C ARG A 675 5.86 -43.71 -6.24
N ASN A 676 6.78 -43.29 -7.10
CA ASN A 676 7.79 -44.15 -7.72
C ASN A 676 9.19 -43.98 -7.11
N MET A 677 9.27 -43.32 -5.96
CA MET A 677 10.53 -42.95 -5.31
C MET A 677 11.34 -44.19 -4.92
N ASP A 678 12.64 -44.16 -5.18
CA ASP A 678 13.61 -45.14 -4.71
C ASP A 678 14.59 -44.45 -3.75
N GLY A 679 14.33 -44.59 -2.45
CA GLY A 679 15.11 -43.96 -1.40
C GLY A 679 16.58 -44.41 -1.39
N VAL A 680 16.85 -45.67 -1.74
CA VAL A 680 18.21 -46.24 -1.75
C VAL A 680 19.03 -45.63 -2.88
N VAL A 681 18.44 -45.49 -4.07
CA VAL A 681 19.08 -44.82 -5.21
C VAL A 681 19.33 -43.35 -4.88
N SER A 682 18.32 -42.66 -4.35
CA SER A 682 18.42 -41.24 -3.96
C SER A 682 19.52 -41.00 -2.91
N GLU A 683 19.65 -41.87 -1.91
CA GLU A 683 20.68 -41.81 -0.87
C GLU A 683 22.08 -42.13 -1.43
N SER A 684 22.22 -43.20 -2.22
CA SER A 684 23.51 -43.53 -2.84
C SER A 684 24.04 -42.41 -3.75
N MET A 685 23.16 -41.65 -4.41
CA MET A 685 23.57 -40.50 -5.22
C MET A 685 24.11 -39.35 -4.36
N ARG A 686 23.47 -39.06 -3.22
CA ARG A 686 23.97 -38.05 -2.26
C ARG A 686 25.33 -38.45 -1.68
N ASP A 687 25.50 -39.71 -1.30
CA ASP A 687 26.77 -40.23 -0.77
C ASP A 687 27.93 -40.12 -1.76
N LYS A 688 27.63 -40.15 -3.07
CA LYS A 688 28.59 -39.97 -4.16
C LYS A 688 28.78 -38.50 -4.58
N GLY A 689 28.19 -37.55 -3.85
CA GLY A 689 28.32 -36.11 -4.12
C GLY A 689 27.42 -35.56 -5.22
N VAL A 690 26.44 -36.33 -5.71
CA VAL A 690 25.49 -35.91 -6.75
C VAL A 690 24.27 -35.25 -6.09
N ASN A 691 24.41 -33.97 -5.72
CA ASN A 691 23.40 -33.23 -4.99
C ASN A 691 22.48 -32.40 -5.91
N TYR A 692 21.18 -32.65 -5.80
CA TYR A 692 20.10 -31.83 -6.37
C TYR A 692 19.29 -31.22 -5.23
N GLY A 693 18.58 -30.12 -5.44
CA GLY A 693 17.64 -29.59 -4.45
C GLY A 693 16.59 -30.63 -4.03
N ILE A 694 16.07 -31.40 -5.00
CA ILE A 694 15.19 -32.55 -4.77
C ILE A 694 15.57 -33.72 -5.70
N ASN A 695 15.66 -34.94 -5.14
CA ASN A 695 15.94 -36.18 -5.87
C ASN A 695 15.05 -37.32 -5.37
N PHE A 696 14.18 -37.86 -6.23
CA PHE A 696 13.30 -38.99 -5.89
C PHE A 696 13.90 -40.37 -6.24
N GLY A 697 15.08 -40.43 -6.87
CA GLY A 697 15.70 -41.69 -7.25
C GLY A 697 14.95 -42.46 -8.33
N VAL A 698 14.05 -41.81 -9.09
CA VAL A 698 13.27 -42.51 -10.12
C VAL A 698 14.20 -42.92 -11.26
N THR A 699 14.10 -44.19 -11.67
CA THR A 699 14.94 -44.78 -12.72
C THR A 699 14.65 -44.18 -14.10
N LEU A 700 15.67 -44.04 -14.94
CA LEU A 700 15.54 -43.47 -16.30
C LEU A 700 14.48 -44.17 -17.18
N PRO A 701 14.35 -45.52 -17.23
CA PRO A 701 13.31 -46.17 -18.03
C PRO A 701 11.88 -45.76 -17.63
N ARG A 702 11.62 -45.54 -16.33
CA ARG A 702 10.32 -45.06 -15.85
C ARG A 702 10.07 -43.61 -16.27
N LEU A 703 11.09 -42.75 -16.21
CA LEU A 703 10.97 -41.38 -16.70
C LEU A 703 10.69 -41.35 -18.21
N GLN A 704 11.32 -42.24 -18.99
CA GLN A 704 11.03 -42.38 -20.41
C GLN A 704 9.59 -42.83 -20.68
N THR A 705 9.05 -43.78 -19.91
CA THR A 705 7.63 -44.16 -19.99
C THR A 705 6.71 -42.98 -19.64
N LEU A 706 7.06 -42.22 -18.60
CA LEU A 706 6.28 -41.06 -18.18
C LEU A 706 6.29 -39.94 -19.23
N ALA A 707 7.45 -39.70 -19.88
CA ALA A 707 7.57 -38.72 -20.96
C ALA A 707 6.62 -39.01 -22.13
N GLN A 708 6.33 -40.28 -22.43
CA GLN A 708 5.39 -40.66 -23.48
C GLN A 708 3.94 -40.25 -23.19
N THR A 709 3.61 -39.94 -21.92
CA THR A 709 2.28 -39.48 -21.51
C THR A 709 2.14 -37.95 -21.52
N LEU A 710 3.24 -37.22 -21.73
CA LEU A 710 3.28 -35.76 -21.73
C LEU A 710 3.26 -35.20 -23.16
N PRO A 711 2.71 -33.99 -23.37
CA PRO A 711 2.81 -33.33 -24.67
C PRO A 711 4.25 -32.89 -24.95
N SER A 712 4.66 -32.95 -26.22
CA SER A 712 5.90 -32.34 -26.69
C SER A 712 5.71 -30.82 -26.80
N ASP A 713 6.09 -30.06 -25.77
CA ASP A 713 5.82 -28.62 -25.65
C ASP A 713 7.00 -27.87 -25.00
N ALA A 714 7.42 -26.77 -25.63
CA ALA A 714 8.61 -26.02 -25.19
C ALA A 714 8.41 -25.28 -23.87
N ASP A 715 7.21 -24.74 -23.59
CA ASP A 715 6.94 -24.02 -22.33
C ASP A 715 6.94 -24.98 -21.14
N LEU A 716 6.35 -26.16 -21.30
CA LEU A 716 6.40 -27.23 -20.29
C LEU A 716 7.85 -27.67 -20.02
N ALA A 717 8.63 -27.88 -21.08
CA ALA A 717 10.01 -28.33 -20.98
C ALA A 717 10.91 -27.29 -20.28
N ARG A 718 10.77 -26.00 -20.62
CA ARG A 718 11.48 -24.88 -19.98
C ARG A 718 11.19 -24.79 -18.49
N ARG A 719 9.92 -24.90 -18.12
CA ARG A 719 9.49 -24.88 -16.71
C ARG A 719 10.07 -26.05 -15.94
N MET A 720 10.06 -27.26 -16.50
CA MET A 720 10.71 -28.43 -15.90
C MET A 720 12.23 -28.25 -15.76
N TRP A 721 12.89 -27.69 -16.77
CA TRP A 721 14.32 -27.42 -16.77
C TRP A 721 14.74 -26.45 -15.66
N GLY A 722 13.93 -25.41 -15.44
CA GLY A 722 14.16 -24.39 -14.41
C GLY A 722 13.95 -24.86 -12.97
N LYS A 723 13.36 -26.05 -12.73
CA LYS A 723 13.20 -26.59 -11.37
C LYS A 723 14.48 -27.29 -10.91
N ASP A 724 14.81 -27.11 -9.64
CA ASP A 724 15.87 -27.86 -8.97
C ASP A 724 15.38 -29.25 -8.49
N VAL A 725 14.86 -30.03 -9.44
CA VAL A 725 14.35 -31.39 -9.23
C VAL A 725 14.98 -32.30 -10.28
N ARG A 726 15.73 -33.33 -9.86
CA ARG A 726 16.45 -34.24 -10.77
C ARG A 726 15.54 -34.78 -11.87
N GLU A 727 14.41 -35.38 -11.50
CA GLU A 727 13.49 -36.02 -12.43
C GLU A 727 12.92 -35.05 -13.47
N MET A 728 12.70 -33.78 -13.10
CA MET A 728 12.22 -32.76 -14.04
C MET A 728 13.29 -32.35 -15.05
N LYS A 729 14.55 -32.19 -14.60
CA LYS A 729 15.68 -31.90 -15.50
C LYS A 729 15.96 -33.06 -16.47
N LEU A 730 15.72 -34.31 -16.08
CA LEU A 730 15.85 -35.47 -16.97
C LEU A 730 14.66 -35.64 -17.93
N LEU A 731 13.45 -35.22 -17.54
CA LEU A 731 12.27 -35.25 -18.40
C LEU A 731 12.24 -34.12 -19.43
N ALA A 732 12.73 -32.93 -19.08
CA ALA A 732 12.68 -31.76 -19.96
C ALA A 732 13.24 -32.04 -21.37
N PRO A 733 14.44 -32.63 -21.56
CA PRO A 733 14.96 -32.97 -22.89
C PRO A 733 14.12 -33.98 -23.68
N LEU A 734 13.29 -34.80 -23.02
CA LEU A 734 12.45 -35.80 -23.68
C LEU A 734 11.17 -35.20 -24.29
N VAL A 735 10.69 -34.08 -23.75
CA VAL A 735 9.44 -33.42 -24.19
C VAL A 735 9.69 -32.08 -24.89
N PHE A 736 10.93 -31.62 -24.96
CA PHE A 736 11.27 -30.36 -25.64
C PHE A 736 11.25 -30.59 -27.17
N PRO A 737 10.46 -29.84 -27.97
CA PRO A 737 10.48 -29.92 -29.42
C PRO A 737 11.80 -29.34 -29.98
N PRO A 738 12.64 -30.13 -30.66
CA PRO A 738 13.99 -29.70 -31.07
C PRO A 738 14.00 -28.62 -32.16
N ASP A 739 12.90 -28.48 -32.89
CA ASP A 739 12.67 -27.52 -33.97
C ASP A 739 12.42 -26.08 -33.50
N VAL A 740 12.02 -25.89 -32.24
CA VAL A 740 11.78 -24.57 -31.64
C VAL A 740 12.84 -24.13 -30.65
N LEU A 741 13.84 -24.98 -30.37
CA LEU A 741 14.99 -24.64 -29.54
C LEU A 741 15.96 -23.78 -30.34
N ASP A 742 16.27 -22.57 -29.88
CA ASP A 742 17.28 -21.70 -30.51
C ASP A 742 18.70 -21.94 -29.96
N MET A 743 19.70 -21.31 -30.61
CA MET A 743 21.11 -21.47 -30.26
C MET A 743 21.42 -20.95 -28.84
N ASP A 744 20.88 -19.80 -28.47
CA ASP A 744 21.20 -19.16 -27.19
C ASP A 744 20.57 -19.94 -26.03
N GLU A 745 19.35 -20.46 -26.23
CA GLU A 745 18.69 -21.34 -25.28
C GLU A 745 19.42 -22.67 -25.13
N ALA A 746 19.86 -23.28 -26.24
CA ALA A 746 20.67 -24.49 -26.19
C ALA A 746 21.98 -24.28 -25.42
N LEU A 747 22.66 -23.14 -25.63
CA LEU A 747 23.87 -22.77 -24.89
C LEU A 747 23.59 -22.58 -23.39
N ARG A 748 22.52 -21.86 -23.03
CA ARG A 748 22.11 -21.71 -21.61
C ARG A 748 21.86 -23.06 -20.95
N MET A 749 21.10 -23.95 -21.60
CA MET A 749 20.85 -25.30 -21.06
C MET A 749 22.15 -26.11 -20.90
N CYS A 750 23.13 -25.94 -21.79
CA CYS A 750 24.43 -26.60 -21.64
C CYS A 750 25.18 -26.09 -20.38
N HIS A 751 25.18 -24.78 -20.16
CA HIS A 751 25.84 -24.14 -19.02
C HIS A 751 25.15 -24.42 -17.68
N GLU A 752 23.83 -24.55 -17.68
CA GLU A 752 23.00 -24.82 -16.49
C GLU A 752 22.92 -26.31 -16.12
N SER A 753 23.60 -27.20 -16.85
CA SER A 753 23.57 -28.64 -16.62
C SER A 753 24.28 -28.99 -15.30
N PRO A 754 23.56 -29.44 -14.25
CA PRO A 754 24.15 -29.53 -12.91
C PRO A 754 25.04 -30.77 -12.71
N HIS A 755 24.80 -31.83 -13.48
CA HIS A 755 25.45 -33.14 -13.33
C HIS A 755 25.65 -33.82 -14.68
N ILE A 756 26.66 -34.69 -14.77
CA ILE A 756 27.02 -35.45 -15.98
C ILE A 756 25.82 -36.20 -16.57
N GLU A 757 25.00 -36.83 -15.71
CA GLU A 757 23.79 -37.54 -16.14
C GLU A 757 22.84 -36.62 -16.92
N VAL A 758 22.65 -35.38 -16.45
CA VAL A 758 21.77 -34.40 -17.12
C VAL A 758 22.39 -33.97 -18.45
N SER A 759 23.70 -33.77 -18.51
CA SER A 759 24.41 -33.43 -19.74
C SER A 759 24.27 -34.52 -20.81
N GLU A 760 24.43 -35.79 -20.42
CA GLU A 760 24.24 -36.93 -21.32
C GLU A 760 22.80 -37.03 -21.85
N GLN A 761 21.80 -36.88 -20.97
CA GLN A 761 20.39 -36.93 -21.38
C GLN A 761 20.03 -35.74 -22.28
N LEU A 762 20.52 -34.54 -21.97
CA LEU A 762 20.34 -33.34 -22.78
C LEU A 762 20.89 -33.55 -24.20
N CYS A 763 22.12 -34.06 -24.32
CA CYS A 763 22.71 -34.37 -25.62
C CYS A 763 21.92 -35.43 -26.39
N LEU A 764 21.59 -36.54 -25.73
CA LEU A 764 20.96 -37.70 -26.36
C LEU A 764 19.56 -37.39 -26.86
N HIS A 765 18.75 -36.71 -26.05
CA HIS A 765 17.33 -36.61 -26.30
C HIS A 765 16.91 -35.30 -26.98
N LEU A 766 17.71 -34.24 -26.89
CA LEU A 766 17.39 -32.92 -27.44
C LEU A 766 18.46 -32.41 -28.42
N LEU A 767 19.69 -32.18 -27.96
CA LEU A 767 20.69 -31.44 -28.76
C LEU A 767 21.13 -32.17 -30.03
N MET A 768 21.18 -33.52 -30.05
CA MET A 768 21.49 -34.27 -31.27
C MET A 768 20.43 -34.12 -32.38
N LYS A 769 19.24 -33.61 -32.05
CA LYS A 769 18.11 -33.46 -32.97
C LYS A 769 17.94 -32.04 -33.50
N VAL A 770 18.69 -31.05 -32.98
CA VAL A 770 18.57 -29.66 -33.45
C VAL A 770 19.29 -29.47 -34.79
N PRO A 771 18.78 -28.59 -35.69
CA PRO A 771 19.36 -28.40 -37.01
C PRO A 771 20.77 -27.79 -36.98
N PHE A 772 21.14 -27.11 -35.88
CA PHE A 772 22.40 -26.38 -35.73
C PHE A 772 23.43 -27.08 -34.82
N VAL A 773 23.29 -28.37 -34.54
CA VAL A 773 24.16 -29.11 -33.58
C VAL A 773 25.67 -28.95 -33.84
N GLU A 774 26.10 -28.86 -35.10
CA GLU A 774 27.52 -28.66 -35.44
C GLU A 774 28.01 -27.27 -35.01
N HIS A 775 27.20 -26.24 -35.26
CA HIS A 775 27.51 -24.87 -34.87
C HIS A 775 27.47 -24.72 -33.34
N LEU A 776 26.52 -25.37 -32.66
CA LEU A 776 26.46 -25.41 -31.20
C LEU A 776 27.73 -26.03 -30.61
N THR A 777 28.17 -27.16 -31.15
CA THR A 777 29.40 -27.85 -30.71
C THR A 777 30.61 -26.93 -30.83
N LEU A 778 30.74 -26.21 -31.95
CA LEU A 778 31.83 -25.25 -32.16
C LEU A 778 31.75 -24.06 -31.19
N ARG A 779 30.55 -23.51 -30.98
CA ARG A 779 30.33 -22.37 -30.07
C ARG A 779 30.69 -22.72 -28.64
N LEU A 780 30.26 -23.89 -28.15
CA LEU A 780 30.60 -24.37 -26.81
C LEU A 780 32.12 -24.48 -26.59
N TRP A 781 32.89 -24.88 -27.60
CA TRP A 781 34.35 -24.89 -27.48
C TRP A 781 34.99 -23.49 -27.57
N GLN A 782 34.43 -22.61 -28.41
CA GLN A 782 34.92 -21.25 -28.66
C GLN A 782 34.67 -20.29 -27.49
N GLU A 783 33.59 -20.46 -26.74
CA GLU A 783 33.26 -19.63 -25.58
C GLU A 783 34.29 -19.76 -24.43
N GLY A 784 35.24 -20.71 -24.51
CA GLY A 784 36.34 -20.87 -23.57
C GLY A 784 36.04 -21.83 -22.42
N ALA A 785 37.09 -22.38 -21.80
CA ALA A 785 37.03 -23.35 -20.70
C ALA A 785 36.34 -22.75 -19.43
N PRO A 786 35.59 -23.55 -18.63
CA PRO A 786 34.13 -23.41 -18.52
C PRO A 786 33.64 -23.08 -17.10
N TYR A 787 32.36 -22.69 -17.00
CA TYR A 787 31.68 -22.46 -15.72
C TYR A 787 31.44 -23.74 -14.89
N THR A 788 31.60 -24.96 -15.44
CA THR A 788 31.58 -26.25 -14.70
C THR A 788 32.23 -27.42 -15.51
N GLU A 789 32.63 -28.53 -14.86
CA GLU A 789 33.14 -29.75 -15.54
C GLU A 789 32.08 -30.36 -16.48
N GLN A 790 30.81 -30.27 -16.10
CA GLN A 790 29.63 -30.81 -16.78
C GLN A 790 29.37 -30.12 -18.13
N ALA A 791 29.56 -28.81 -18.21
CA ALA A 791 29.45 -28.10 -19.49
C ALA A 791 30.61 -28.47 -20.44
N ALA A 792 31.81 -28.71 -19.89
CA ALA A 792 33.01 -29.01 -20.66
C ALA A 792 32.92 -30.31 -21.47
N ILE A 793 32.17 -31.30 -20.98
CA ILE A 793 32.05 -32.62 -21.62
C ILE A 793 31.04 -32.64 -22.78
N ILE A 794 30.10 -31.69 -22.82
CA ILE A 794 28.99 -31.66 -23.80
C ILE A 794 29.50 -31.69 -25.25
N PRO A 795 30.47 -30.84 -25.68
CA PRO A 795 30.98 -30.90 -27.04
C PRO A 795 31.55 -32.27 -27.42
N TYR A 796 32.23 -32.94 -26.49
CA TYR A 796 32.80 -34.26 -26.72
C TYR A 796 31.73 -35.36 -26.80
N ILE A 797 30.65 -35.25 -26.01
CA ILE A 797 29.47 -36.12 -26.12
C ILE A 797 28.84 -35.97 -27.51
N LEU A 798 28.59 -34.71 -27.94
CA LEU A 798 27.99 -34.41 -29.24
C LEU A 798 28.88 -34.93 -30.38
N MET A 799 30.19 -34.69 -30.33
CA MET A 799 31.12 -35.21 -31.33
C MET A 799 31.09 -36.73 -31.44
N THR A 800 31.15 -37.43 -30.31
CA THR A 800 31.10 -38.90 -30.27
C THR A 800 29.82 -39.39 -30.96
N ARG A 801 28.66 -38.82 -30.59
CA ARG A 801 27.36 -39.19 -31.15
C ARG A 801 27.25 -38.88 -32.64
N MET A 802 27.71 -37.70 -33.06
CA MET A 802 27.73 -37.28 -34.45
C MET A 802 28.58 -38.23 -35.30
N LEU A 803 29.80 -38.59 -34.86
CA LEU A 803 30.67 -39.55 -35.54
C LEU A 803 30.08 -40.97 -35.58
N MET A 804 29.23 -41.34 -34.61
CA MET A 804 28.51 -42.62 -34.65
C MET A 804 27.36 -42.64 -35.67
N GLN A 805 26.70 -41.51 -35.90
CA GLN A 805 25.44 -41.44 -36.65
C GLN A 805 25.62 -40.95 -38.10
N ARG A 806 26.63 -40.13 -38.37
CA ARG A 806 26.82 -39.49 -39.69
C ARG A 806 28.28 -39.17 -39.99
N GLY A 807 28.59 -38.99 -41.28
CA GLY A 807 29.89 -38.47 -41.70
C GLY A 807 30.02 -36.97 -41.42
N LEU A 808 31.14 -36.54 -40.85
CA LEU A 808 31.42 -35.13 -40.54
C LEU A 808 32.42 -34.50 -41.50
N GLY A 809 32.25 -33.21 -41.78
CA GLY A 809 33.18 -32.42 -42.57
C GLY A 809 34.55 -32.25 -41.91
N TYR A 810 35.57 -31.95 -42.72
CA TYR A 810 36.96 -31.83 -42.27
C TYR A 810 37.15 -30.73 -41.20
N GLN A 811 36.41 -29.62 -41.31
CA GLN A 811 36.50 -28.49 -40.38
C GLN A 811 36.18 -28.91 -38.95
N LEU A 812 35.01 -29.52 -38.72
CA LEU A 812 34.57 -29.92 -37.38
C LEU A 812 35.50 -30.98 -36.75
N ARG A 813 36.03 -31.91 -37.57
CA ARG A 813 37.03 -32.89 -37.13
C ARG A 813 38.35 -32.24 -36.71
N SER A 814 38.79 -31.23 -37.45
CA SER A 814 40.01 -30.47 -37.13
C SER A 814 39.84 -29.65 -35.84
N GLU A 815 38.65 -29.12 -35.60
CA GLU A 815 38.31 -28.44 -34.34
C GLU A 815 38.35 -29.42 -33.15
N LEU A 816 37.81 -30.63 -33.30
CA LEU A 816 37.95 -31.68 -32.27
C LEU A 816 39.42 -31.93 -31.90
N ILE A 817 40.31 -32.09 -32.89
CA ILE A 817 41.74 -32.27 -32.63
C ILE A 817 42.35 -31.07 -31.90
N ARG A 818 42.00 -29.84 -32.33
CA ARG A 818 42.51 -28.60 -31.74
C ARG A 818 42.09 -28.47 -30.27
N TYR A 819 40.81 -28.65 -29.97
CA TYR A 819 40.29 -28.51 -28.61
C TYR A 819 40.71 -29.68 -27.72
N ALA A 820 40.83 -30.90 -28.25
CA ALA A 820 41.43 -32.00 -27.52
C ALA A 820 42.88 -31.69 -27.13
N SER A 821 43.66 -31.09 -28.05
CA SER A 821 45.05 -30.67 -27.75
C SER A 821 45.12 -29.65 -26.61
N ARG A 822 44.17 -28.71 -26.57
CA ARG A 822 44.02 -27.73 -25.48
C ARG A 822 43.68 -28.43 -24.15
N ASP A 823 42.68 -29.31 -24.18
CA ASP A 823 42.07 -29.90 -22.99
C ASP A 823 42.88 -31.08 -22.41
N LEU A 824 43.89 -31.59 -23.14
CA LEU A 824 44.85 -32.61 -22.66
C LEU A 824 45.57 -32.23 -21.36
N THR A 825 45.68 -30.93 -21.08
CA THR A 825 46.36 -30.40 -19.88
C THR A 825 45.43 -30.24 -18.67
N ALA A 826 44.13 -30.53 -18.84
CA ALA A 826 43.16 -30.45 -17.75
C ALA A 826 43.46 -31.47 -16.64
N PRO A 827 43.21 -31.13 -15.36
CA PRO A 827 43.33 -32.08 -14.26
C PRO A 827 42.41 -33.29 -14.49
N ALA A 828 42.89 -34.49 -14.10
CA ALA A 828 42.22 -35.75 -14.41
C ALA A 828 40.78 -35.81 -13.84
N GLY A 829 39.81 -36.11 -14.72
CA GLY A 829 38.37 -36.14 -14.43
C GLY A 829 37.56 -36.75 -15.58
N SER A 830 36.23 -36.57 -15.57
CA SER A 830 35.31 -37.16 -16.56
C SER A 830 35.54 -36.61 -17.97
N LEU A 831 36.00 -35.36 -18.09
CA LEU A 831 36.35 -34.71 -19.35
C LEU A 831 37.33 -35.52 -20.21
N LEU A 832 38.39 -36.05 -19.60
CA LEU A 832 39.38 -36.85 -20.33
C LEU A 832 38.76 -38.13 -20.91
N MET A 833 37.78 -38.72 -20.22
CA MET A 833 37.09 -39.93 -20.68
C MET A 833 36.18 -39.62 -21.88
N TYR A 834 35.41 -38.54 -21.86
CA TYR A 834 34.58 -38.14 -23.01
C TYR A 834 35.44 -37.71 -24.20
N MET A 835 36.55 -37.01 -23.95
CA MET A 835 37.53 -36.66 -24.99
C MET A 835 38.16 -37.91 -25.62
N LEU A 836 38.59 -38.88 -24.82
CA LEU A 836 39.09 -40.17 -25.30
C LEU A 836 38.07 -40.86 -26.21
N ASN A 837 36.81 -40.94 -25.78
CA ASN A 837 35.75 -41.56 -26.57
C ASN A 837 35.52 -40.85 -27.92
N ALA A 838 35.55 -39.51 -27.93
CA ALA A 838 35.42 -38.73 -29.16
C ALA A 838 36.59 -38.96 -30.11
N LEU A 839 37.83 -39.00 -29.59
CA LEU A 839 39.04 -39.24 -30.38
C LEU A 839 39.11 -40.68 -30.93
N ARG A 840 38.76 -41.68 -30.11
CA ARG A 840 38.65 -43.07 -30.56
C ARG A 840 37.64 -43.16 -31.70
N ARG A 841 36.47 -42.53 -31.54
CA ARG A 841 35.44 -42.56 -32.58
C ARG A 841 35.84 -41.81 -33.84
N LEU A 842 36.69 -40.79 -33.73
CA LEU A 842 37.27 -40.10 -34.87
C LEU A 842 38.16 -41.07 -35.67
N GLY A 843 39.03 -41.82 -35.01
CA GLY A 843 39.87 -42.84 -35.68
C GLY A 843 39.05 -43.94 -36.34
N GLU A 844 37.95 -44.36 -35.70
CA GLU A 844 37.05 -45.38 -36.24
C GLU A 844 36.17 -44.88 -37.40
N SER A 845 36.07 -43.56 -37.62
CA SER A 845 35.07 -42.99 -38.54
C SER A 845 35.35 -43.25 -40.02
N ASP A 846 36.55 -42.91 -40.51
CA ASP A 846 37.04 -43.15 -41.87
C ASP A 846 38.56 -42.87 -41.96
N ASP A 847 39.16 -43.06 -43.15
CA ASP A 847 40.60 -42.83 -43.39
C ASP A 847 41.07 -41.42 -43.00
N ARG A 848 40.24 -40.39 -43.20
CA ARG A 848 40.60 -39.01 -42.84
C ARG A 848 40.63 -38.83 -41.33
N GLY A 849 39.69 -39.47 -40.63
CA GLY A 849 39.67 -39.54 -39.17
C GLY A 849 40.91 -40.23 -38.61
N ARG A 850 41.32 -41.36 -39.21
CA ARG A 850 42.56 -42.06 -38.83
C ARG A 850 43.80 -41.19 -39.01
N VAL A 851 43.92 -40.49 -40.13
CA VAL A 851 45.05 -39.58 -40.39
C VAL A 851 45.11 -38.48 -39.33
N LEU A 852 43.99 -37.82 -39.04
CA LEU A 852 43.91 -36.77 -38.03
C LEU A 852 44.29 -37.28 -36.62
N LEU A 853 43.82 -38.47 -36.23
CA LEU A 853 44.16 -39.08 -34.96
C LEU A 853 45.66 -39.44 -34.89
N THR A 854 46.21 -39.98 -35.97
CA THR A 854 47.64 -40.34 -36.07
C THR A 854 48.52 -39.10 -35.94
N ASP A 855 48.18 -38.01 -36.63
CA ASP A 855 48.91 -36.74 -36.55
C ASP A 855 48.82 -36.11 -35.15
N PHE A 856 47.66 -36.22 -34.50
CA PHE A 856 47.47 -35.80 -33.12
C PHE A 856 48.37 -36.59 -32.15
N LEU A 857 48.45 -37.93 -32.29
CA LEU A 857 49.30 -38.79 -31.47
C LEU A 857 50.81 -38.54 -31.69
N LYS A 858 51.21 -38.25 -32.93
CA LYS A 858 52.59 -37.84 -33.25
C LYS A 858 52.94 -36.50 -32.60
N THR A 859 52.04 -35.53 -32.67
CA THR A 859 52.23 -34.19 -32.10
C THR A 859 52.39 -34.24 -30.57
N HIS A 860 51.65 -35.13 -29.91
CA HIS A 860 51.64 -35.25 -28.44
C HIS A 860 52.50 -36.42 -27.94
N ALA A 861 53.54 -36.80 -28.68
CA ALA A 861 54.23 -38.05 -28.42
C ALA A 861 54.94 -38.14 -27.06
N GLY A 862 55.32 -36.99 -26.48
CA GLY A 862 55.92 -36.87 -25.16
C GLY A 862 54.93 -36.57 -24.03
N ASN A 863 53.62 -36.52 -24.31
CA ASN A 863 52.60 -36.21 -23.31
C ASN A 863 52.19 -37.48 -22.54
N SER A 864 52.30 -37.45 -21.21
CA SER A 864 52.00 -38.58 -20.31
C SER A 864 50.53 -38.67 -19.88
N SER A 865 49.62 -37.97 -20.57
CA SER A 865 48.18 -38.04 -20.30
C SER A 865 47.65 -39.48 -20.47
N PRO A 866 46.74 -39.95 -19.60
CA PRO A 866 46.09 -41.25 -19.74
C PRO A 866 45.40 -41.44 -21.10
N VAL A 867 44.91 -40.35 -21.72
CA VAL A 867 44.24 -40.37 -23.03
C VAL A 867 45.21 -40.75 -24.14
N ILE A 868 46.40 -40.16 -24.16
CA ILE A 868 47.44 -40.48 -25.16
C ILE A 868 47.93 -41.91 -24.99
N SER A 869 48.10 -42.35 -23.74
CA SER A 869 48.52 -43.72 -23.43
C SER A 869 47.48 -44.75 -23.90
N ALA A 870 46.19 -44.50 -23.66
CA ALA A 870 45.10 -45.38 -24.09
C ALA A 870 44.96 -45.46 -25.62
N LEU A 871 44.99 -44.32 -26.30
CA LEU A 871 44.90 -44.28 -27.77
C LEU A 871 46.09 -44.96 -28.46
N ARG A 872 47.31 -44.86 -27.89
CA ARG A 872 48.50 -45.53 -28.43
C ARG A 872 48.39 -47.04 -28.34
N ALA A 873 48.00 -47.57 -27.19
CA ALA A 873 47.82 -49.01 -27.00
C ALA A 873 46.80 -49.62 -27.99
N GLU A 874 45.85 -48.82 -28.46
CA GLU A 874 44.85 -49.23 -29.46
C GLU A 874 45.32 -49.07 -30.92
N CYS A 875 46.35 -48.27 -31.17
CA CYS A 875 46.87 -47.96 -32.50
C CYS A 875 48.26 -48.57 -32.80
N GLU A 876 48.76 -49.48 -31.95
CA GLU A 876 50.11 -50.06 -32.01
C GLU A 876 50.45 -50.83 -33.31
N ASP A 877 49.48 -51.11 -34.18
CA ASP A 877 49.69 -51.73 -35.50
C ASP A 877 49.72 -50.72 -36.69
N GLU A 878 49.40 -49.43 -36.49
CA GLU A 878 49.29 -48.42 -37.57
C GLU A 878 50.17 -47.14 -37.40
N ILE A 879 50.87 -46.97 -36.28
CA ILE A 879 51.80 -45.84 -35.99
C ILE A 879 53.24 -46.30 -36.05
#